data_AF-A0AAD8QAN9-F1
#
_entry.id   AF-A0AAD8QAN9-F1
#
_cell.length_a   1.000
_cell.length_b   1.000
_cell.length_c   1.000
_cell.angle_alpha   90.00
_cell.angle_beta   90.00
_cell.angle_gamma   90.00
#
_symmetry.space_group_name_H-M   'P 1'
#
loop_
_entity.id
_entity.type
_entity.pdbx_description
1 polymer ?
#
loop_
_entity_poly.entity_id
_entity_poly.type
_entity_poly.pdbx_seq_one_letter_code
_entity_poly.pdbx_strand_id
1 'polypeptide(L)'
;MLQAAVSYASHLKYKSAGTVEFLVDDETADFFFLEMNTRLQIEHGITEMCYRVDLVHLMLYQADYERGGQLGIPSDELQGFQQAHPRGSAIEARIYAEIPLLDFTPSPGLLQNVSWPQGDGVRVDTWVKNDQHITPFYDPLIAKIMVHSPDGRADAQRKMIAALANTTLQGTQTNLQYLLQVLQSDNFSKGNTLANFLAAFQVEVCAMQVLSPGVLTTVQDYPGRTTVGHGVPPSGPMDDLSSRVANILVGNDPSVEFLEITMTGPELEFHESAIVAVCGAQVPVTVDGEERPMWSRIIVKQGQTLNIGSVFGDGLRAYLAVKGGFPEIPLFLDSKSTAPELGLGGLQGRKLQANDIIALSPESGAWAAAAKPFSLPPGVVPDYNVSEIYCLNGPFGSQDILTPEGMDMITSSQWTVSHNSSRIGVRLEGPRLKWARTTGGGGGSHPSNVFDYEYPNGGVNWTGEYPFIFSRDRPDLGGFACPVTICSAEMWKVGQLKAGHAFRFQLVTFEDAVEITRRNEGYLKSLAALVDGEETEVTPPGPTTSGSQKTTSILHTTQSLGDHPRVTYRQGGDAAIVIEYGEQVADLRNTVCVKILKEKISARKLVSIRCEPNISTLTVHFDPLQMHQSELLQKLMELDESIEEVVGVKVAVRELRLPLCVDHPTVKEATERYMESIRPTAAYLPDNVEYLRKNNALESRRDVLDSLVKTPWLAVGVGFFVGSPVMFPLDPKYVFTGQKYNPNRTYTPSGSVGLGGSLLAIYPVASPGGYQLMGRTLGTWDMMGTRPGFSPSRPWLFKHFDIVRFREVSKEGFDQAERAFEAGRFVFEISDGILSMDEHIAKFDAATRNPAYQEWRKRQAAAAKEMGELDQRLFSEWTKAKAAEASSQSEDDGDAALADALTVESPMGANVWKVLVEVGDVLERKQTVAILEAMKMEIKVLTSDAQAGAVVTKIARTPGSVVNPGTPIVVCQKV
;
A
#
# COMPACT_ATOMS: atom_id res chain seq x y z
N MET A 1 -45.54 -34.30 16.83
CA MET A 1 -44.79 -33.03 16.98
C MET A 1 -45.69 -31.79 16.84
N LEU A 2 -46.22 -31.42 15.66
CA LEU A 2 -47.02 -30.19 15.46
C LEU A 2 -48.15 -29.98 16.47
N GLN A 3 -49.01 -30.98 16.67
CA GLN A 3 -50.10 -30.90 17.65
C GLN A 3 -49.59 -30.69 19.09
N ALA A 4 -48.47 -31.31 19.45
CA ALA A 4 -47.85 -31.14 20.76
C ALA A 4 -47.32 -29.70 20.94
N ALA A 5 -46.64 -29.16 19.91
CA ALA A 5 -46.16 -27.78 19.93
C ALA A 5 -47.31 -26.75 20.03
N VAL A 6 -48.38 -26.94 19.24
CA VAL A 6 -49.58 -26.08 19.30
C VAL A 6 -50.26 -26.18 20.67
N SER A 7 -50.40 -27.39 21.22
CA SER A 7 -50.99 -27.59 22.56
C SER A 7 -50.16 -26.94 23.65
N TYR A 8 -48.84 -27.06 23.58
CA TYR A 8 -47.90 -26.45 24.54
C TYR A 8 -47.97 -24.92 24.48
N ALA A 9 -47.85 -24.33 23.29
CA ALA A 9 -47.95 -22.89 23.09
C ALA A 9 -49.32 -22.32 23.49
N SER A 10 -50.41 -23.04 23.18
CA SER A 10 -51.78 -22.64 23.55
C SER A 10 -51.98 -22.64 25.07
N HIS A 11 -51.42 -23.65 25.77
CA HIS A 11 -51.48 -23.71 27.24
C HIS A 11 -50.77 -22.50 27.88
N LEU A 12 -49.64 -22.10 27.32
CA LEU A 12 -48.89 -20.92 27.75
C LEU A 12 -49.54 -19.60 27.34
N LYS A 13 -50.55 -19.62 26.46
CA LYS A 13 -51.10 -18.45 25.78
C LYS A 13 -49.97 -17.64 25.12
N TYR A 14 -49.05 -18.37 24.48
CA TYR A 14 -47.85 -17.80 23.92
C TYR A 14 -48.17 -16.80 22.81
N LYS A 15 -47.35 -15.75 22.69
CA LYS A 15 -47.54 -14.63 21.76
C LYS A 15 -46.31 -14.50 20.87
N SER A 16 -46.50 -14.01 19.64
CA SER A 16 -45.44 -13.83 18.66
C SER A 16 -44.81 -15.17 18.22
N ALA A 17 -43.58 -15.16 17.70
CA ALA A 17 -42.88 -16.35 17.23
C ALA A 17 -42.14 -17.09 18.35
N GLY A 18 -42.14 -18.42 18.28
CA GLY A 18 -41.34 -19.30 19.14
C GLY A 18 -41.19 -20.69 18.53
N THR A 19 -40.10 -21.38 18.86
CA THR A 19 -39.80 -22.73 18.35
C THR A 19 -39.87 -23.73 19.49
N VAL A 20 -40.57 -24.85 19.29
CA VAL A 20 -40.55 -25.99 20.21
C VAL A 20 -39.64 -27.05 19.60
N GLU A 21 -38.54 -27.35 20.29
CA GLU A 21 -37.52 -28.28 19.84
C GLU A 21 -37.74 -29.68 20.40
N PHE A 22 -37.44 -30.68 19.58
CA PHE A 22 -37.56 -32.08 19.92
C PHE A 22 -36.28 -32.83 19.59
N LEU A 23 -35.88 -33.77 20.45
CA LEU A 23 -34.99 -34.87 20.07
C LEU A 23 -35.84 -35.91 19.35
N VAL A 24 -35.33 -36.47 18.25
CA VAL A 24 -36.01 -37.52 17.48
C VAL A 24 -35.07 -38.71 17.35
N ASP A 25 -35.56 -39.88 17.74
CA ASP A 25 -34.88 -41.16 17.55
C ASP A 25 -35.12 -41.64 16.11
N ASP A 26 -34.05 -41.89 15.35
CA ASP A 26 -34.14 -42.17 13.92
C ASP A 26 -34.60 -43.60 13.59
N GLU A 27 -34.47 -44.54 14.53
CA GLU A 27 -34.91 -45.92 14.37
C GLU A 27 -36.40 -46.09 14.69
N THR A 28 -36.86 -45.48 15.79
CA THR A 28 -38.22 -45.63 16.31
C THR A 28 -39.18 -44.53 15.84
N ALA A 29 -38.63 -43.38 15.39
CA ALA A 29 -39.36 -42.13 15.15
C ALA A 29 -40.05 -41.54 16.40
N ASP A 30 -39.70 -42.02 17.60
CA ASP A 30 -40.12 -41.40 18.85
C ASP A 30 -39.49 -40.01 18.97
N PHE A 31 -40.23 -39.08 19.58
CA PHE A 31 -39.76 -37.72 19.79
C PHE A 31 -39.97 -37.26 21.23
N PHE A 32 -39.00 -36.52 21.74
CA PHE A 32 -38.94 -36.07 23.12
C PHE A 32 -38.76 -34.55 23.15
N PHE A 33 -39.54 -33.87 24.00
CA PHE A 33 -39.38 -32.43 24.18
C PHE A 33 -37.96 -32.11 24.66
N LEU A 34 -37.32 -31.14 24.02
CA LEU A 34 -36.01 -30.62 24.42
C LEU A 34 -36.18 -29.27 25.12
N GLU A 35 -36.62 -28.25 24.37
CA GLU A 35 -36.84 -26.90 24.88
C GLU A 35 -37.84 -26.10 24.03
N MET A 36 -38.18 -24.89 24.49
CA MET A 36 -38.88 -23.90 23.67
C MET A 36 -38.08 -22.60 23.63
N ASN A 37 -37.61 -22.24 22.45
CA ASN A 37 -36.98 -20.96 22.18
C ASN A 37 -38.07 -19.88 22.07
N THR A 38 -38.17 -19.00 23.09
CA THR A 38 -39.21 -17.97 23.17
C THR A 38 -38.87 -16.70 22.37
N ARG A 39 -38.45 -16.89 21.13
CA ARG A 39 -38.02 -15.85 20.18
C ARG A 39 -37.98 -16.40 18.76
N LEU A 40 -37.82 -15.50 17.79
CA LEU A 40 -37.43 -15.89 16.43
C LEU A 40 -36.03 -16.54 16.44
N GLN A 41 -35.84 -17.56 15.60
CA GLN A 41 -34.56 -18.23 15.42
C GLN A 41 -33.87 -17.81 14.12
N ILE A 42 -32.56 -18.06 14.05
CA ILE A 42 -31.69 -17.61 12.95
C ILE A 42 -32.19 -18.22 11.62
N GLU A 43 -32.53 -19.50 11.65
CA GLU A 43 -32.98 -20.36 10.56
C GLU A 43 -34.43 -20.13 10.09
N HIS A 44 -35.13 -19.11 10.58
CA HIS A 44 -36.55 -18.89 10.25
C HIS A 44 -36.81 -18.75 8.72
N GLY A 45 -35.84 -18.26 7.96
CA GLY A 45 -36.00 -17.97 6.54
C GLY A 45 -36.31 -19.21 5.67
N ILE A 46 -35.85 -20.41 6.04
CA ILE A 46 -36.25 -21.64 5.32
C ILE A 46 -37.73 -21.98 5.52
N THR A 47 -38.31 -21.62 6.66
CA THR A 47 -39.76 -21.72 6.91
C THR A 47 -40.50 -20.73 6.03
N GLU A 48 -40.04 -19.47 5.98
CA GLU A 48 -40.62 -18.43 5.13
C GLU A 48 -40.65 -18.84 3.66
N MET A 49 -39.57 -19.43 3.14
CA MET A 49 -39.51 -19.89 1.75
C MET A 49 -40.47 -21.05 1.46
N CYS A 50 -40.60 -22.02 2.39
CA CYS A 50 -41.47 -23.18 2.20
C CYS A 50 -42.97 -22.84 2.36
N TYR A 51 -43.31 -21.90 3.25
CA TYR A 51 -44.69 -21.55 3.58
C TYR A 51 -45.15 -20.22 2.96
N ARG A 52 -44.25 -19.47 2.31
CA ARG A 52 -44.52 -18.16 1.70
C ARG A 52 -45.14 -17.16 2.69
N VAL A 53 -44.54 -17.10 3.88
CA VAL A 53 -44.89 -16.17 4.95
C VAL A 53 -43.70 -15.29 5.27
N ASP A 54 -43.94 -14.10 5.81
CA ASP A 54 -42.92 -13.26 6.44
C ASP A 54 -43.19 -13.28 7.95
N LEU A 55 -42.34 -13.96 8.69
CA LEU A 55 -42.52 -14.19 10.12
C LEU A 55 -42.30 -12.90 10.91
N VAL A 56 -41.35 -12.04 10.48
CA VAL A 56 -41.13 -10.74 11.12
C VAL A 56 -42.34 -9.83 10.91
N HIS A 57 -42.91 -9.82 9.71
CA HIS A 57 -44.16 -9.12 9.43
C HIS A 57 -45.29 -9.62 10.33
N LEU A 58 -45.48 -10.94 10.48
CA LEU A 58 -46.52 -11.49 11.36
C LEU A 58 -46.30 -11.12 12.83
N MET A 59 -45.05 -11.11 13.30
CA MET A 59 -44.72 -10.66 14.66
C MET A 59 -45.09 -9.18 14.87
N LEU A 60 -44.75 -8.30 13.92
CA LEU A 60 -45.10 -6.88 13.96
C LEU A 60 -46.61 -6.66 13.83
N TYR A 61 -47.26 -7.44 12.96
CA TYR A 61 -48.69 -7.35 12.73
C TYR A 61 -49.50 -7.76 13.97
N GLN A 62 -49.06 -8.80 14.67
CA GLN A 62 -49.59 -9.14 15.98
C GLN A 62 -49.37 -8.01 16.99
N ALA A 63 -48.18 -7.42 17.04
CA ALA A 63 -47.90 -6.31 17.94
C ALA A 63 -48.79 -5.08 17.67
N ASP A 64 -49.14 -4.81 16.40
CA ASP A 64 -50.05 -3.72 16.04
C ASP A 64 -51.49 -3.98 16.53
N TYR A 65 -52.00 -5.20 16.40
CA TYR A 65 -53.30 -5.59 16.96
C TYR A 65 -53.32 -5.45 18.48
N GLU A 66 -52.26 -5.89 19.15
CA GLU A 66 -52.12 -5.77 20.61
C GLU A 66 -52.07 -4.31 21.05
N ARG A 67 -51.33 -3.46 20.32
CA ARG A 67 -51.32 -2.00 20.53
C ARG A 67 -52.70 -1.38 20.32
N GLY A 68 -53.49 -1.92 19.39
CA GLY A 68 -54.87 -1.52 19.13
C GLY A 68 -55.89 -2.01 20.17
N GLY A 69 -55.46 -2.72 21.22
CA GLY A 69 -56.33 -3.23 22.29
C GLY A 69 -56.96 -4.60 22.01
N GLN A 70 -56.56 -5.27 20.93
CA GLN A 70 -56.97 -6.64 20.64
C GLN A 70 -56.03 -7.66 21.30
N LEU A 71 -56.42 -8.93 21.34
CA LEU A 71 -55.58 -9.98 21.95
C LEU A 71 -54.38 -10.39 21.06
N GLY A 72 -54.49 -10.19 19.75
CA GLY A 72 -53.55 -10.56 18.70
C GLY A 72 -54.26 -10.57 17.34
N ILE A 73 -53.61 -11.12 16.31
CA ILE A 73 -54.21 -11.27 14.97
C ILE A 73 -55.49 -12.13 15.08
N PRO A 74 -56.63 -11.72 14.48
CA PRO A 74 -57.85 -12.52 14.43
C PRO A 74 -57.60 -13.94 13.90
N SER A 75 -58.27 -14.94 14.49
CA SER A 75 -58.02 -16.34 14.18
C SER A 75 -58.39 -16.73 12.74
N ASP A 76 -59.44 -16.13 12.19
CA ASP A 76 -59.86 -16.29 10.80
C ASP A 76 -58.81 -15.73 9.83
N GLU A 77 -58.20 -14.59 10.16
CA GLU A 77 -57.09 -14.03 9.39
C GLU A 77 -55.83 -14.91 9.48
N LEU A 78 -55.45 -15.37 10.68
CA LEU A 78 -54.33 -16.32 10.87
C LEU A 78 -54.53 -17.62 10.08
N GLN A 79 -55.74 -18.18 10.09
CA GLN A 79 -56.07 -19.38 9.31
C GLN A 79 -55.89 -19.16 7.80
N GLY A 80 -56.05 -17.93 7.31
CA GLY A 80 -55.80 -17.57 5.92
C GLY A 80 -54.33 -17.73 5.48
N PHE A 81 -53.38 -17.65 6.42
CA PHE A 81 -51.96 -17.86 6.16
C PHE A 81 -51.52 -19.34 6.31
N GLN A 82 -52.37 -20.19 6.88
CA GLN A 82 -52.02 -21.57 7.17
C GLN A 82 -51.96 -22.40 5.88
N GLN A 83 -50.85 -23.14 5.70
CA GLN A 83 -50.75 -24.16 4.64
C GLN A 83 -50.74 -25.55 5.25
N ALA A 84 -51.36 -26.51 4.56
CA ALA A 84 -51.44 -27.90 5.03
C ALA A 84 -50.07 -28.61 5.02
N HIS A 85 -49.22 -28.27 4.05
CA HIS A 85 -47.90 -28.87 3.85
C HIS A 85 -46.90 -27.81 3.34
N PRO A 86 -45.59 -27.96 3.63
CA PRO A 86 -44.57 -27.09 3.05
C PRO A 86 -44.55 -27.25 1.52
N ARG A 87 -44.30 -26.16 0.79
CA ARG A 87 -44.12 -26.21 -0.66
C ARG A 87 -42.65 -26.46 -0.99
N GLY A 88 -42.34 -27.65 -1.47
CA GLY A 88 -40.97 -28.00 -1.86
C GLY A 88 -40.06 -28.19 -0.64
N SER A 89 -38.78 -27.85 -0.80
CA SER A 89 -37.78 -27.94 0.26
C SER A 89 -36.85 -26.74 0.22
N ALA A 90 -36.39 -26.29 1.38
CA ALA A 90 -35.39 -25.24 1.51
C ALA A 90 -34.23 -25.68 2.42
N ILE A 91 -33.04 -25.17 2.14
CA ILE A 91 -31.81 -25.41 2.91
C ILE A 91 -31.19 -24.04 3.24
N GLU A 92 -30.69 -23.86 4.47
CA GLU A 92 -29.89 -22.71 4.89
C GLU A 92 -28.45 -23.16 5.15
N ALA A 93 -27.48 -22.35 4.71
CA ALA A 93 -26.08 -22.47 5.04
C ALA A 93 -25.62 -21.17 5.72
N ARG A 94 -24.95 -21.28 6.87
CA ARG A 94 -24.48 -20.13 7.66
C ARG A 94 -23.02 -19.88 7.41
N ILE A 95 -22.74 -18.77 6.75
CA ILE A 95 -21.38 -18.38 6.40
C ILE A 95 -20.77 -17.62 7.57
N TYR A 96 -19.68 -18.13 8.12
CA TYR A 96 -18.98 -17.58 9.27
C TYR A 96 -17.56 -17.15 8.89
N ALA A 97 -17.09 -16.08 9.53
CA ALA A 97 -15.71 -15.62 9.50
C ALA A 97 -14.88 -16.48 10.47
N GLU A 98 -14.59 -17.71 10.07
CA GLU A 98 -13.93 -18.74 10.87
C GLU A 98 -12.96 -19.54 10.02
N ILE A 99 -12.00 -20.20 10.68
CA ILE A 99 -11.03 -21.08 10.05
C ILE A 99 -11.35 -22.53 10.46
N PRO A 100 -12.05 -23.33 9.61
CA PRO A 100 -12.39 -24.71 9.93
C PRO A 100 -11.18 -25.60 10.25
N LEU A 101 -10.02 -25.35 9.62
CA LEU A 101 -8.77 -26.07 9.90
C LEU A 101 -8.24 -25.88 11.32
N LEU A 102 -8.63 -24.79 11.99
CA LEU A 102 -8.12 -24.40 13.31
C LEU A 102 -9.27 -24.36 14.33
N ASP A 103 -10.02 -25.46 14.40
CA ASP A 103 -11.15 -25.65 15.32
C ASP A 103 -12.15 -24.48 15.27
N PHE A 104 -12.42 -23.98 14.06
CA PHE A 104 -13.35 -22.86 13.81
C PHE A 104 -12.97 -21.57 14.54
N THR A 105 -11.67 -21.33 14.75
CA THR A 105 -11.19 -20.07 15.35
C THR A 105 -11.71 -18.87 14.55
N PRO A 106 -12.25 -17.82 15.22
CA PRO A 106 -12.73 -16.62 14.53
C PRO A 106 -11.65 -15.93 13.69
N SER A 107 -12.02 -15.47 12.50
CA SER A 107 -11.16 -14.78 11.54
C SER A 107 -11.68 -13.36 11.28
N PRO A 108 -11.48 -12.41 12.22
CA PRO A 108 -11.77 -11.00 11.95
C PRO A 108 -10.81 -10.46 10.90
N GLY A 109 -11.28 -9.49 10.10
CA GLY A 109 -10.47 -8.95 9.03
C GLY A 109 -11.29 -8.23 7.97
N LEU A 110 -10.59 -7.75 6.96
CA LEU A 110 -11.18 -7.05 5.82
C LEU A 110 -11.68 -8.05 4.76
N LEU A 111 -12.95 -7.93 4.38
CA LEU A 111 -13.48 -8.53 3.15
C LEU A 111 -13.19 -7.61 1.96
N GLN A 112 -12.16 -7.96 1.19
CA GLN A 112 -11.69 -7.20 0.05
C GLN A 112 -12.58 -7.39 -1.18
N ASN A 113 -13.10 -8.59 -1.41
CA ASN A 113 -14.01 -8.86 -2.52
C ASN A 113 -15.14 -9.80 -2.08
N VAL A 114 -16.36 -9.37 -2.30
CA VAL A 114 -17.62 -9.97 -1.86
C VAL A 114 -18.57 -10.03 -3.05
N SER A 115 -18.93 -11.23 -3.45
CA SER A 115 -19.97 -11.49 -4.44
C SER A 115 -20.93 -12.55 -3.90
N TRP A 116 -22.22 -12.24 -3.92
CA TRP A 116 -23.28 -13.12 -3.42
C TRP A 116 -24.02 -13.78 -4.59
N PRO A 117 -24.45 -15.05 -4.43
CA PRO A 117 -25.17 -15.76 -5.47
C PRO A 117 -26.56 -15.13 -5.71
N GLN A 118 -27.00 -15.17 -6.96
CA GLN A 118 -28.33 -14.73 -7.38
C GLN A 118 -29.01 -15.85 -8.17
N GLY A 119 -30.34 -15.89 -8.15
CA GLY A 119 -31.10 -16.87 -8.93
C GLY A 119 -32.47 -17.17 -8.36
N ASP A 120 -33.28 -17.91 -9.12
CA ASP A 120 -34.60 -18.33 -8.67
C ASP A 120 -34.52 -19.29 -7.47
N GLY A 121 -35.25 -18.93 -6.42
CA GLY A 121 -35.22 -19.63 -5.15
C GLY A 121 -33.95 -19.41 -4.33
N VAL A 122 -33.08 -18.44 -4.64
CA VAL A 122 -31.91 -18.08 -3.81
C VAL A 122 -32.23 -16.83 -2.99
N ARG A 123 -31.98 -16.86 -1.68
CA ARG A 123 -32.08 -15.71 -0.78
C ARG A 123 -30.80 -15.61 0.05
N VAL A 124 -30.24 -14.42 0.15
CA VAL A 124 -29.05 -14.15 0.97
C VAL A 124 -29.39 -13.05 1.97
N ASP A 125 -29.45 -13.42 3.25
CA ASP A 125 -29.57 -12.46 4.35
C ASP A 125 -28.15 -12.14 4.83
N THR A 126 -27.67 -10.91 4.62
CA THR A 126 -26.31 -10.50 4.97
C THR A 126 -26.24 -9.02 5.33
N TRP A 127 -25.18 -8.65 6.04
CA TRP A 127 -24.83 -7.28 6.39
C TRP A 127 -23.53 -6.81 5.75
N VAL A 128 -22.78 -7.71 5.10
CA VAL A 128 -21.45 -7.40 4.54
C VAL A 128 -21.51 -7.12 3.03
N LYS A 129 -20.52 -6.36 2.58
CA LYS A 129 -20.26 -5.99 1.19
C LYS A 129 -18.75 -5.77 1.02
N ASN A 130 -18.31 -5.42 -0.19
CA ASN A 130 -16.92 -5.00 -0.42
C ASN A 130 -16.50 -3.91 0.58
N ASP A 131 -15.25 -3.99 1.04
CA ASP A 131 -14.65 -3.09 2.04
C ASP A 131 -15.25 -3.21 3.45
N GLN A 132 -15.94 -4.31 3.76
CA GLN A 132 -16.47 -4.52 5.10
C GLN A 132 -15.40 -5.15 6.00
N HIS A 133 -15.12 -4.49 7.13
CA HIS A 133 -14.29 -5.06 8.18
C HIS A 133 -15.14 -5.86 9.16
N ILE A 134 -14.79 -7.13 9.37
CA ILE A 134 -15.35 -8.00 10.40
C ILE A 134 -14.56 -7.79 11.68
N THR A 135 -15.25 -7.49 12.78
CA THR A 135 -14.63 -7.21 14.09
C THR A 135 -14.74 -8.42 15.01
N PRO A 136 -13.83 -8.60 15.99
CA PRO A 136 -13.89 -9.70 16.94
C PRO A 136 -14.89 -9.46 18.10
N PHE A 137 -15.67 -8.38 18.09
CA PHE A 137 -16.44 -7.95 19.28
C PHE A 137 -17.76 -8.68 19.52
N TYR A 138 -18.33 -9.31 18.49
CA TYR A 138 -19.66 -9.91 18.54
C TYR A 138 -19.60 -11.36 18.01
N ASP A 139 -20.44 -11.67 17.04
CA ASP A 139 -20.57 -12.99 16.41
C ASP A 139 -19.96 -12.97 14.99
N PRO A 140 -19.30 -14.06 14.53
CA PRO A 140 -18.64 -14.12 13.23
C PRO A 140 -19.59 -14.37 12.04
N LEU A 141 -20.93 -14.39 12.22
CA LEU A 141 -21.88 -14.62 11.13
C LEU A 141 -21.81 -13.52 10.05
N ILE A 142 -21.45 -13.93 8.84
CA ILE A 142 -21.33 -13.08 7.66
C ILE A 142 -22.68 -13.01 6.92
N ALA A 143 -23.26 -14.18 6.67
CA ALA A 143 -24.47 -14.32 5.88
C ALA A 143 -25.20 -15.63 6.14
N LYS A 144 -26.49 -15.64 5.81
CA LYS A 144 -27.29 -16.85 5.67
C LYS A 144 -27.65 -16.98 4.20
N ILE A 145 -27.10 -17.99 3.53
CA ILE A 145 -27.48 -18.34 2.18
C ILE A 145 -28.58 -19.38 2.29
N MET A 146 -29.73 -19.10 1.70
CA MET A 146 -30.88 -19.99 1.67
C MET A 146 -31.24 -20.29 0.23
N VAL A 147 -31.57 -21.55 -0.03
CA VAL A 147 -32.09 -21.97 -1.34
C VAL A 147 -33.37 -22.74 -1.17
N HIS A 148 -34.28 -22.58 -2.12
CA HIS A 148 -35.56 -23.26 -2.20
C HIS A 148 -35.72 -23.97 -3.55
N SER A 149 -36.32 -25.15 -3.52
CA SER A 149 -36.75 -25.85 -4.71
C SER A 149 -38.13 -26.47 -4.55
N PRO A 150 -39.04 -26.29 -5.53
CA PRO A 150 -40.29 -27.03 -5.58
C PRO A 150 -40.07 -28.53 -5.83
N ASP A 151 -38.93 -28.91 -6.41
CA ASP A 151 -38.60 -30.28 -6.84
C ASP A 151 -37.96 -31.14 -5.73
N GLY A 152 -38.08 -30.68 -4.47
CA GLY A 152 -37.69 -31.40 -3.27
C GLY A 152 -36.23 -31.23 -2.85
N ARG A 153 -35.86 -31.94 -1.78
CA ARG A 153 -34.59 -31.77 -1.06
C ARG A 153 -33.35 -31.97 -1.94
N ALA A 154 -33.36 -32.96 -2.81
CA ALA A 154 -32.21 -33.25 -3.67
C ALA A 154 -31.92 -32.10 -4.64
N ASP A 155 -32.95 -31.44 -5.18
CA ASP A 155 -32.74 -30.27 -6.03
C ASP A 155 -32.33 -29.04 -5.21
N ALA A 156 -32.91 -28.82 -4.03
CA ALA A 156 -32.46 -27.78 -3.11
C ALA A 156 -30.98 -27.95 -2.73
N GLN A 157 -30.51 -29.19 -2.49
CA GLN A 157 -29.09 -29.47 -2.22
C GLN A 157 -28.21 -29.09 -3.41
N ARG A 158 -28.57 -29.50 -4.64
CA ARG A 158 -27.83 -29.11 -5.86
C ARG A 158 -27.77 -27.60 -6.02
N LYS A 159 -28.89 -26.90 -5.81
CA LYS A 159 -28.95 -25.44 -5.83
C LYS A 159 -28.06 -24.81 -4.75
N MET A 160 -28.02 -25.37 -3.54
CA MET A 160 -27.18 -24.84 -2.47
C MET A 160 -25.70 -24.98 -2.80
N ILE A 161 -25.27 -26.15 -3.29
CA ILE A 161 -23.90 -26.40 -3.74
C ILE A 161 -23.51 -25.37 -4.81
N ALA A 162 -24.38 -25.14 -5.80
CA ALA A 162 -24.16 -24.13 -6.82
C ALA A 162 -24.14 -22.69 -6.26
N ALA A 163 -24.99 -22.36 -5.28
CA ALA A 163 -24.99 -21.04 -4.64
C ALA A 163 -23.72 -20.78 -3.84
N LEU A 164 -23.24 -21.76 -3.07
CA LEU A 164 -21.97 -21.66 -2.33
C LEU A 164 -20.76 -21.59 -3.27
N ALA A 165 -20.73 -22.40 -4.33
CA ALA A 165 -19.66 -22.35 -5.33
C ALA A 165 -19.61 -21.02 -6.11
N ASN A 166 -20.75 -20.34 -6.25
CA ASN A 166 -20.86 -19.01 -6.87
C ASN A 166 -20.76 -17.85 -5.85
N THR A 167 -20.42 -18.14 -4.59
CA THR A 167 -20.15 -17.13 -3.57
C THR A 167 -18.66 -16.81 -3.58
N THR A 168 -18.31 -15.52 -3.57
CA THR A 168 -16.92 -15.07 -3.45
C THR A 168 -16.77 -14.25 -2.19
N LEU A 169 -15.90 -14.68 -1.28
CA LEU A 169 -15.54 -13.97 -0.05
C LEU A 169 -14.02 -14.04 0.09
N GLN A 170 -13.34 -12.97 -0.32
CA GLN A 170 -11.87 -12.90 -0.32
C GLN A 170 -11.38 -11.85 0.68
N GLY A 171 -10.25 -12.13 1.32
CA GLY A 171 -9.57 -11.28 2.28
C GLY A 171 -9.49 -11.94 3.65
N THR A 172 -10.64 -12.20 4.29
CA THR A 172 -10.70 -12.95 5.55
C THR A 172 -11.12 -14.41 5.32
N GLN A 173 -10.73 -15.30 6.22
CA GLN A 173 -11.08 -16.72 6.10
C GLN A 173 -12.54 -16.97 6.45
N THR A 174 -13.13 -17.96 5.79
CA THR A 174 -14.53 -18.32 5.99
C THR A 174 -14.72 -19.83 6.00
N ASN A 175 -15.86 -20.28 6.52
CA ASN A 175 -16.25 -21.68 6.48
C ASN A 175 -16.88 -22.14 5.14
N LEU A 176 -16.77 -21.35 4.05
CA LEU A 176 -17.47 -21.60 2.79
C LEU A 176 -17.12 -22.98 2.20
N GLN A 177 -15.83 -23.33 2.15
CA GLN A 177 -15.37 -24.62 1.64
C GLN A 177 -15.85 -25.79 2.51
N TYR A 178 -15.84 -25.63 3.83
CA TYR A 178 -16.35 -26.61 4.77
C TYR A 178 -17.84 -26.90 4.49
N LEU A 179 -18.67 -25.87 4.33
CA LEU A 179 -20.09 -26.02 4.04
C LEU A 179 -20.34 -26.72 2.70
N LEU A 180 -19.54 -26.38 1.67
CA LEU A 180 -19.62 -27.02 0.37
C LEU A 180 -19.37 -28.54 0.47
N GLN A 181 -18.32 -28.94 1.20
CA GLN A 181 -17.97 -30.36 1.38
C GLN A 181 -19.00 -31.11 2.23
N VAL A 182 -19.53 -30.50 3.29
CA VAL A 182 -20.61 -31.10 4.09
C VAL A 182 -21.81 -31.41 3.19
N LEU A 183 -22.21 -30.47 2.33
CA LEU A 183 -23.33 -30.65 1.42
C LEU A 183 -23.04 -31.63 0.28
N GLN A 184 -21.78 -31.82 -0.11
CA GLN A 184 -21.37 -32.82 -1.10
C GLN A 184 -21.26 -34.23 -0.51
N SER A 185 -21.22 -34.35 0.83
CA SER A 185 -21.05 -35.64 1.49
C SER A 185 -22.20 -36.61 1.25
N ASP A 186 -21.86 -37.90 1.23
CA ASP A 186 -22.81 -39.01 1.14
C ASP A 186 -23.81 -39.02 2.30
N ASN A 187 -23.35 -38.68 3.51
CA ASN A 187 -24.19 -38.63 4.71
C ASN A 187 -25.25 -37.55 4.59
N PHE A 188 -24.88 -36.33 4.18
CA PHE A 188 -25.86 -35.27 3.94
C PHE A 188 -26.82 -35.66 2.82
N SER A 189 -26.32 -36.19 1.71
CA SER A 189 -27.16 -36.60 0.56
C SER A 189 -28.22 -37.63 0.95
N LYS A 190 -27.85 -38.64 1.74
CA LYS A 190 -28.75 -39.70 2.23
C LYS A 190 -29.66 -39.26 3.40
N GLY A 191 -29.37 -38.12 4.02
CA GLY A 191 -30.10 -37.63 5.19
C GLY A 191 -29.63 -38.21 6.53
N ASN A 192 -28.45 -38.86 6.54
CA ASN A 192 -27.83 -39.43 7.75
C ASN A 192 -27.13 -38.33 8.55
N THR A 193 -27.89 -37.36 9.05
CA THR A 193 -27.40 -36.16 9.72
C THR A 193 -27.81 -36.15 11.19
N LEU A 194 -27.38 -37.16 11.94
CA LEU A 194 -27.52 -37.19 13.41
C LEU A 194 -26.84 -35.96 14.03
N ALA A 195 -27.23 -35.59 15.26
CA ALA A 195 -26.69 -34.39 15.92
C ALA A 195 -25.16 -34.37 16.05
N ASN A 196 -24.50 -35.54 16.06
CA ASN A 196 -23.05 -35.68 16.11
C ASN A 196 -22.38 -35.87 14.73
N PHE A 197 -23.12 -35.80 13.62
CA PHE A 197 -22.63 -36.02 12.26
C PHE A 197 -21.39 -35.17 11.93
N LEU A 198 -21.41 -33.89 12.32
CA LEU A 198 -20.32 -32.95 12.03
C LEU A 198 -19.10 -33.13 12.95
N ALA A 199 -19.24 -33.81 14.09
CA ALA A 199 -18.16 -33.94 15.09
C ALA A 199 -16.96 -34.76 14.56
N ALA A 200 -17.20 -35.67 13.61
CA ALA A 200 -16.17 -36.47 12.96
C ALA A 200 -15.88 -36.03 11.51
N PHE A 201 -16.50 -34.95 11.03
CA PHE A 201 -16.33 -34.49 9.66
C PHE A 201 -14.99 -33.76 9.52
N GLN A 202 -14.10 -34.29 8.69
CA GLN A 202 -12.81 -33.69 8.36
C GLN A 202 -12.93 -32.91 7.05
N VAL A 203 -12.45 -31.67 7.04
CA VAL A 203 -12.42 -30.84 5.83
C VAL A 203 -11.09 -31.04 5.12
N GLU A 204 -11.13 -31.23 3.80
CA GLU A 204 -9.92 -31.25 2.97
C GLU A 204 -9.69 -29.86 2.37
N VAL A 205 -8.50 -29.30 2.53
CA VAL A 205 -8.22 -27.93 2.07
C VAL A 205 -7.02 -27.92 1.12
N CYS A 206 -7.22 -27.41 -0.09
CA CYS A 206 -6.14 -27.15 -1.04
C CYS A 206 -5.50 -25.80 -0.73
N ALA A 207 -4.66 -25.76 0.31
CA ALA A 207 -4.03 -24.53 0.80
C ALA A 207 -2.66 -24.80 1.45
N MET A 208 -1.95 -23.72 1.73
CA MET A 208 -0.87 -23.70 2.71
C MET A 208 -1.25 -22.83 3.91
N GLN A 209 -0.80 -23.21 5.09
CA GLN A 209 -1.01 -22.48 6.34
C GLN A 209 0.29 -21.83 6.79
N VAL A 210 0.20 -20.57 7.22
CA VAL A 210 1.33 -19.85 7.80
C VAL A 210 1.48 -20.22 9.28
N LEU A 211 2.48 -21.03 9.63
CA LEU A 211 2.82 -21.33 11.02
C LEU A 211 3.59 -20.16 11.65
N SER A 212 4.55 -19.62 10.90
CA SER A 212 5.30 -18.41 11.25
C SER A 212 5.42 -17.51 10.03
N PRO A 213 5.11 -16.20 10.12
CA PRO A 213 5.07 -15.33 8.94
C PRO A 213 6.44 -14.77 8.51
N GLY A 214 7.49 -14.95 9.31
CA GLY A 214 8.76 -14.23 9.14
C GLY A 214 8.67 -12.75 9.56
N VAL A 215 9.65 -11.94 9.15
CA VAL A 215 9.72 -10.51 9.54
C VAL A 215 8.75 -9.66 8.71
N LEU A 216 8.88 -9.74 7.39
CA LEU A 216 8.08 -9.04 6.41
C LEU A 216 7.96 -9.90 5.15
N THR A 217 6.92 -10.73 5.12
CA THR A 217 6.54 -11.55 3.96
C THR A 217 5.26 -10.98 3.35
N THR A 218 5.29 -10.65 2.06
CA THR A 218 4.15 -10.03 1.35
C THR A 218 3.89 -10.69 0.01
N VAL A 219 2.64 -10.67 -0.43
CA VAL A 219 2.26 -11.14 -1.77
C VAL A 219 2.63 -10.04 -2.78
N GLN A 220 3.38 -10.42 -3.82
CA GLN A 220 3.79 -9.54 -4.90
C GLN A 220 3.57 -10.24 -6.23
N ASP A 221 3.33 -9.45 -7.28
CA ASP A 221 3.28 -9.90 -8.67
C ASP A 221 4.13 -8.95 -9.53
N TYR A 222 4.39 -9.33 -10.78
CA TYR A 222 5.17 -8.52 -11.71
C TYR A 222 4.33 -8.13 -12.93
N PRO A 223 4.34 -6.86 -13.39
CA PRO A 223 5.16 -5.74 -12.92
C PRO A 223 4.53 -4.94 -11.75
N GLY A 224 3.42 -5.41 -11.19
CA GLY A 224 2.60 -4.61 -10.28
C GLY A 224 1.71 -3.59 -11.02
N ARG A 225 1.29 -2.53 -10.33
CA ARG A 225 0.35 -1.50 -10.80
C ARG A 225 0.99 -0.37 -11.62
N THR A 226 1.91 -0.69 -12.52
CA THR A 226 2.69 0.34 -13.26
C THR A 226 1.84 1.24 -14.16
N THR A 227 0.63 0.81 -14.54
CA THR A 227 -0.24 1.53 -15.48
C THR A 227 -1.23 2.50 -14.82
N VAL A 228 -1.38 2.48 -13.49
CA VAL A 228 -2.46 3.21 -12.78
C VAL A 228 -2.20 4.71 -12.64
N GLY A 229 -0.98 5.11 -12.26
CA GLY A 229 -0.63 6.51 -11.96
C GLY A 229 -1.32 7.07 -10.70
N HIS A 230 -1.50 8.39 -10.65
CA HIS A 230 -2.25 9.09 -9.59
C HIS A 230 -1.76 8.82 -8.16
N GLY A 231 -0.46 8.59 -7.96
CA GLY A 231 0.12 8.33 -6.64
C GLY A 231 -0.15 6.92 -6.11
N VAL A 232 -0.79 6.05 -6.88
CA VAL A 232 -0.88 4.63 -6.52
C VAL A 232 0.49 4.00 -6.78
N PRO A 233 1.18 3.49 -5.75
CA PRO A 233 2.48 2.88 -5.97
C PRO A 233 2.35 1.66 -6.90
N PRO A 234 3.33 1.44 -7.80
CA PRO A 234 3.33 0.25 -8.63
C PRO A 234 3.45 -1.01 -7.77
N SER A 235 4.18 -0.97 -6.65
CA SER A 235 4.53 -2.14 -5.86
C SER A 235 5.22 -3.19 -6.74
N GLY A 236 4.94 -4.48 -6.54
CA GLY A 236 5.69 -5.55 -7.15
C GLY A 236 6.98 -5.87 -6.40
N PRO A 237 7.78 -6.80 -6.93
CA PRO A 237 9.01 -7.24 -6.31
C PRO A 237 10.07 -6.14 -6.30
N MET A 238 10.76 -5.98 -5.18
CA MET A 238 11.92 -5.11 -5.07
C MET A 238 13.08 -5.61 -5.95
N ASP A 239 13.19 -6.93 -6.12
CA ASP A 239 14.05 -7.63 -7.08
C ASP A 239 13.19 -8.47 -8.03
N ASP A 240 12.91 -7.87 -9.19
CA ASP A 240 12.09 -8.48 -10.24
C ASP A 240 12.81 -9.59 -11.00
N LEU A 241 14.15 -9.65 -10.94
CA LEU A 241 14.90 -10.71 -11.60
C LEU A 241 14.70 -12.04 -10.86
N SER A 242 15.01 -12.08 -9.58
CA SER A 242 14.97 -13.30 -8.77
C SER A 242 13.56 -13.86 -8.61
N SER A 243 12.58 -12.97 -8.48
CA SER A 243 11.16 -13.36 -8.40
C SER A 243 10.66 -14.00 -9.68
N ARG A 244 10.99 -13.42 -10.85
CA ARG A 244 10.63 -14.01 -12.15
C ARG A 244 11.33 -15.35 -12.37
N VAL A 245 12.59 -15.51 -11.94
CA VAL A 245 13.27 -16.82 -11.98
C VAL A 245 12.58 -17.86 -11.08
N ALA A 246 12.12 -17.49 -9.88
CA ALA A 246 11.36 -18.39 -9.02
C ALA A 246 10.08 -18.89 -9.72
N ASN A 247 9.34 -18.00 -10.39
CA ASN A 247 8.18 -18.37 -11.19
C ASN A 247 8.54 -19.31 -12.34
N ILE A 248 9.60 -19.02 -13.11
CA ILE A 248 10.06 -19.88 -14.20
C ILE A 248 10.38 -21.29 -13.68
N LEU A 249 11.05 -21.42 -12.54
CA LEU A 249 11.44 -22.72 -11.97
C LEU A 249 10.24 -23.60 -11.61
N VAL A 250 9.17 -23.01 -11.06
CA VAL A 250 7.92 -23.74 -10.80
C VAL A 250 7.09 -23.94 -12.06
N GLY A 251 7.46 -23.32 -13.19
CA GLY A 251 6.78 -23.41 -14.49
C GLY A 251 5.61 -22.43 -14.64
N ASN A 252 5.58 -21.34 -13.86
CA ASN A 252 4.60 -20.26 -14.00
C ASN A 252 4.99 -19.28 -15.12
N ASP A 253 3.99 -18.53 -15.60
CA ASP A 253 4.29 -17.27 -16.26
C ASP A 253 5.05 -16.35 -15.27
N PRO A 254 6.10 -15.63 -15.68
CA PRO A 254 6.89 -14.78 -14.79
C PRO A 254 6.09 -13.72 -14.02
N SER A 255 4.89 -13.35 -14.49
CA SER A 255 4.00 -12.37 -13.86
C SER A 255 3.17 -12.90 -12.70
N VAL A 256 3.02 -14.23 -12.56
CA VAL A 256 2.18 -14.85 -11.51
C VAL A 256 2.65 -14.42 -10.12
N GLU A 257 1.71 -14.24 -9.19
CA GLU A 257 2.02 -13.82 -7.83
C GLU A 257 2.88 -14.83 -7.04
N PHE A 258 3.71 -14.30 -6.15
CA PHE A 258 4.65 -15.02 -5.29
C PHE A 258 4.77 -14.30 -3.93
N LEU A 259 5.50 -14.89 -2.99
CA LEU A 259 5.84 -14.25 -1.72
C LEU A 259 7.22 -13.58 -1.80
N GLU A 260 7.27 -12.27 -1.59
CA GLU A 260 8.51 -11.54 -1.29
C GLU A 260 8.81 -11.65 0.20
N ILE A 261 10.02 -12.10 0.53
CA ILE A 261 10.51 -12.34 1.88
C ILE A 261 11.64 -11.38 2.17
N THR A 262 11.53 -10.60 3.25
CA THR A 262 12.59 -9.70 3.70
C THR A 262 13.19 -10.18 5.02
N MET A 263 14.52 -10.31 5.06
CA MET A 263 15.33 -10.80 6.21
C MET A 263 15.08 -12.25 6.63
N THR A 264 13.93 -12.59 7.21
CA THR A 264 13.63 -13.94 7.70
C THR A 264 12.31 -14.38 7.12
N GLY A 265 12.32 -15.57 6.52
CA GLY A 265 11.17 -16.15 5.84
C GLY A 265 10.15 -16.82 6.74
N PRO A 266 9.05 -17.29 6.11
CA PRO A 266 7.98 -17.98 6.81
C PRO A 266 8.28 -19.47 7.01
N GLU A 267 7.52 -20.05 7.95
CA GLU A 267 7.32 -21.49 8.10
C GLU A 267 5.88 -21.80 7.66
N LEU A 268 5.74 -22.70 6.69
CA LEU A 268 4.49 -22.96 5.96
C LEU A 268 4.18 -24.46 5.97
N GLU A 269 3.00 -24.83 6.47
CA GLU A 269 2.47 -26.20 6.38
C GLU A 269 1.60 -26.34 5.14
N PHE A 270 1.81 -27.41 4.36
CA PHE A 270 1.06 -27.65 3.12
C PHE A 270 -0.05 -28.67 3.33
N HIS A 271 -1.31 -28.24 3.17
CA HIS A 271 -2.49 -29.12 3.25
C HIS A 271 -2.80 -29.83 1.92
N GLU A 272 -2.07 -29.49 0.86
CA GLU A 272 -2.01 -30.19 -0.42
C GLU A 272 -0.57 -30.16 -0.95
N SER A 273 -0.18 -31.17 -1.73
CA SER A 273 1.13 -31.23 -2.37
C SER A 273 1.32 -30.09 -3.37
N ALA A 274 2.52 -29.51 -3.41
CA ALA A 274 2.82 -28.33 -4.23
C ALA A 274 4.23 -28.35 -4.81
N ILE A 275 4.41 -27.58 -5.89
CA ILE A 275 5.73 -27.27 -6.47
C ILE A 275 6.10 -25.86 -6.05
N VAL A 276 7.27 -25.70 -5.45
CA VAL A 276 7.78 -24.42 -4.96
C VAL A 276 9.20 -24.15 -5.45
N ALA A 277 9.60 -22.89 -5.48
CA ALA A 277 10.99 -22.48 -5.71
C ALA A 277 11.34 -21.27 -4.86
N VAL A 278 12.56 -21.25 -4.31
CA VAL A 278 13.09 -20.14 -3.52
C VAL A 278 14.33 -19.57 -4.21
N CYS A 279 14.28 -18.29 -4.58
CA CYS A 279 15.37 -17.55 -5.25
C CYS A 279 15.67 -16.23 -4.52
N GLY A 280 16.73 -15.52 -4.91
CA GLY A 280 17.16 -14.26 -4.28
C GLY A 280 18.35 -14.44 -3.34
N ALA A 281 18.39 -13.63 -2.28
CA ALA A 281 19.41 -13.68 -1.24
C ALA A 281 19.48 -15.05 -0.57
N GLN A 282 20.68 -15.46 -0.16
CA GLN A 282 20.91 -16.78 0.41
C GLN A 282 20.17 -16.98 1.72
N VAL A 283 19.35 -18.03 1.77
CA VAL A 283 18.57 -18.45 2.94
C VAL A 283 18.62 -19.97 3.09
N PRO A 284 18.67 -20.51 4.31
CA PRO A 284 18.42 -21.93 4.53
C PRO A 284 16.99 -22.28 4.14
N VAL A 285 16.80 -23.32 3.33
CA VAL A 285 15.48 -23.84 2.95
C VAL A 285 15.39 -25.29 3.39
N THR A 286 14.38 -25.63 4.20
CA THR A 286 14.17 -27.02 4.64
C THR A 286 12.74 -27.48 4.43
N VAL A 287 12.56 -28.77 4.18
CA VAL A 287 11.26 -29.45 4.16
C VAL A 287 11.30 -30.55 5.21
N ASP A 288 10.45 -30.47 6.24
CA ASP A 288 10.49 -31.33 7.44
C ASP A 288 11.89 -31.39 8.10
N GLY A 289 12.61 -30.28 8.07
CA GLY A 289 13.98 -30.17 8.59
C GLY A 289 15.08 -30.69 7.66
N GLU A 290 14.76 -31.32 6.53
CA GLU A 290 15.74 -31.72 5.52
C GLU A 290 16.09 -30.54 4.60
N GLU A 291 17.38 -30.26 4.43
CA GLU A 291 17.84 -29.18 3.54
C GLU A 291 17.44 -29.40 2.07
N ARG A 292 17.00 -28.32 1.43
CA ARG A 292 16.71 -28.24 0.01
C ARG A 292 17.52 -27.10 -0.62
N PRO A 293 18.05 -27.30 -1.84
CA PRO A 293 18.78 -26.24 -2.53
C PRO A 293 17.82 -25.11 -2.94
N MET A 294 18.27 -23.85 -2.78
CA MET A 294 17.66 -22.70 -3.48
C MET A 294 17.80 -22.86 -5.00
N TRP A 295 17.18 -21.95 -5.78
CA TRP A 295 17.26 -21.92 -7.24
C TRP A 295 16.88 -23.27 -7.87
N SER A 296 15.89 -23.91 -7.26
CA SER A 296 15.50 -25.27 -7.57
C SER A 296 13.98 -25.41 -7.53
N ARG A 297 13.46 -26.32 -8.36
CA ARG A 297 12.11 -26.85 -8.27
C ARG A 297 12.05 -27.87 -7.13
N ILE A 298 11.39 -27.49 -6.05
CA ILE A 298 11.19 -28.29 -4.84
C ILE A 298 9.76 -28.82 -4.85
N ILE A 299 9.58 -30.08 -4.49
CA ILE A 299 8.26 -30.72 -4.34
C ILE A 299 8.01 -30.87 -2.84
N VAL A 300 6.96 -30.23 -2.34
CA VAL A 300 6.49 -30.33 -0.96
C VAL A 300 5.23 -31.19 -0.98
N LYS A 301 5.19 -32.26 -0.18
CA LYS A 301 4.03 -33.14 -0.12
C LYS A 301 3.01 -32.61 0.89
N GLN A 302 1.77 -33.05 0.73
CA GLN A 302 0.72 -32.84 1.73
C GLN A 302 1.19 -33.28 3.13
N GLY A 303 0.94 -32.44 4.13
CA GLY A 303 1.34 -32.61 5.54
C GLY A 303 2.78 -32.22 5.85
N GLN A 304 3.57 -31.79 4.87
CA GLN A 304 4.95 -31.36 5.10
C GLN A 304 5.04 -29.86 5.39
N THR A 305 6.10 -29.48 6.11
CA THR A 305 6.39 -28.09 6.46
C THR A 305 7.61 -27.58 5.70
N LEU A 306 7.44 -26.50 4.96
CA LEU A 306 8.51 -25.73 4.34
C LEU A 306 8.95 -24.61 5.29
N ASN A 307 10.22 -24.55 5.63
CA ASN A 307 10.80 -23.47 6.42
C ASN A 307 11.84 -22.71 5.59
N ILE A 308 11.72 -21.38 5.58
CA ILE A 308 12.68 -20.46 4.97
C ILE A 308 13.32 -19.63 6.10
N GLY A 309 14.62 -19.83 6.30
CA GLY A 309 15.35 -19.21 7.40
C GLY A 309 15.67 -17.72 7.20
N SER A 310 16.68 -17.27 7.94
CA SER A 310 17.20 -15.90 7.84
C SER A 310 18.24 -15.77 6.72
N VAL A 311 18.23 -14.63 6.05
CA VAL A 311 19.23 -14.25 5.05
C VAL A 311 20.61 -14.20 5.69
N PHE A 312 21.59 -14.81 5.02
CA PHE A 312 22.99 -14.75 5.37
C PHE A 312 23.85 -14.39 4.15
N GLY A 313 25.01 -13.78 4.37
CA GLY A 313 25.85 -13.29 3.27
C GLY A 313 25.29 -12.03 2.60
N ASP A 314 25.45 -11.91 1.29
CA ASP A 314 25.01 -10.76 0.50
C ASP A 314 23.52 -10.83 0.16
N GLY A 315 22.92 -9.66 -0.07
CA GLY A 315 21.49 -9.51 -0.32
C GLY A 315 20.63 -9.26 0.92
N LEU A 316 19.32 -9.11 0.70
CA LEU A 316 18.32 -8.83 1.74
C LEU A 316 17.00 -9.58 1.54
N ARG A 317 16.65 -9.92 0.29
CA ARG A 317 15.32 -10.46 -0.05
C ARG A 317 15.40 -11.77 -0.79
N ALA A 318 14.51 -12.69 -0.41
CA ALA A 318 14.25 -13.93 -1.12
C ALA A 318 12.80 -13.94 -1.65
N TYR A 319 12.52 -14.83 -2.59
CA TYR A 319 11.22 -14.97 -3.24
C TYR A 319 10.80 -16.42 -3.27
N LEU A 320 9.59 -16.70 -2.79
CA LEU A 320 8.97 -18.02 -2.84
C LEU A 320 7.83 -18.01 -3.87
N ALA A 321 8.04 -18.70 -4.99
CA ALA A 321 6.99 -18.95 -5.96
C ALA A 321 6.34 -20.32 -5.70
N VAL A 322 5.03 -20.40 -5.94
CA VAL A 322 4.25 -21.64 -5.91
C VAL A 322 3.59 -21.83 -7.28
N LYS A 323 3.66 -23.03 -7.85
CA LYS A 323 3.00 -23.30 -9.15
C LYS A 323 1.51 -22.96 -9.07
N GLY A 324 1.03 -22.13 -9.99
CA GLY A 324 -0.36 -21.67 -10.06
C GLY A 324 -0.70 -20.44 -9.19
N GLY A 325 0.24 -19.92 -8.39
CA GLY A 325 0.03 -18.72 -7.59
C GLY A 325 -0.97 -18.91 -6.43
N PHE A 326 -1.68 -17.84 -6.09
CA PHE A 326 -2.62 -17.72 -4.97
C PHE A 326 -4.00 -17.26 -5.50
N PRO A 327 -4.81 -18.19 -6.04
CA PRO A 327 -6.03 -17.86 -6.80
C PRO A 327 -7.07 -17.07 -6.01
N GLU A 328 -7.17 -17.26 -4.69
CA GLU A 328 -8.18 -16.59 -3.86
C GLU A 328 -7.75 -15.20 -3.35
N ILE A 329 -6.54 -14.75 -3.65
CA ILE A 329 -6.13 -13.37 -3.36
C ILE A 329 -6.71 -12.44 -4.43
N PRO A 330 -7.48 -11.39 -4.05
CA PRO A 330 -8.16 -10.54 -5.01
C PRO A 330 -7.20 -9.60 -5.74
N LEU A 331 -7.55 -9.26 -6.97
CA LEU A 331 -6.91 -8.15 -7.69
C LEU A 331 -7.34 -6.81 -7.09
N PHE A 332 -6.38 -5.90 -6.98
CA PHE A 332 -6.61 -4.51 -6.66
C PHE A 332 -5.95 -3.63 -7.74
N LEU A 333 -6.77 -2.97 -8.57
CA LEU A 333 -6.32 -2.21 -9.74
C LEU A 333 -5.40 -3.07 -10.63
N ASP A 334 -5.90 -4.22 -11.05
CA ASP A 334 -5.25 -5.19 -11.96
C ASP A 334 -3.98 -5.87 -11.44
N SER A 335 -3.70 -5.82 -10.14
CA SER A 335 -2.55 -6.51 -9.53
C SER A 335 -2.84 -7.00 -8.10
N LYS A 336 -2.19 -8.11 -7.72
CA LYS A 336 -2.21 -8.68 -6.36
C LYS A 336 -1.06 -8.16 -5.48
N SER A 337 -0.21 -7.28 -5.99
CA SER A 337 0.93 -6.75 -5.24
C SER A 337 0.51 -5.97 -3.99
N THR A 338 1.24 -6.19 -2.90
CA THR A 338 0.94 -5.55 -1.60
C THR A 338 1.76 -4.28 -1.41
N ALA A 339 1.12 -3.18 -0.99
CA ALA A 339 1.78 -1.98 -0.44
C ALA A 339 1.43 -1.86 1.06
N PRO A 340 2.17 -2.53 1.95
CA PRO A 340 1.75 -2.70 3.34
C PRO A 340 1.66 -1.40 4.14
N GLU A 341 2.53 -0.41 3.87
CA GLU A 341 2.47 0.90 4.53
C GLU A 341 1.21 1.70 4.17
N LEU A 342 0.55 1.37 3.05
CA LEU A 342 -0.69 2.01 2.59
C LEU A 342 -1.93 1.12 2.74
N GLY A 343 -1.76 -0.15 3.15
CA GLY A 343 -2.87 -1.10 3.26
C GLY A 343 -3.47 -1.54 1.92
N LEU A 344 -2.69 -1.61 0.84
CA LEU A 344 -3.20 -1.89 -0.51
C LEU A 344 -2.83 -3.28 -1.03
N GLY A 345 -3.75 -3.93 -1.75
CA GLY A 345 -3.51 -5.18 -2.48
C GLY A 345 -3.17 -6.39 -1.60
N GLY A 346 -2.77 -7.49 -2.23
CA GLY A 346 -2.42 -8.74 -1.54
C GLY A 346 -3.48 -9.24 -0.56
N LEU A 347 -3.03 -9.90 0.50
CA LEU A 347 -3.88 -10.38 1.58
C LEU A 347 -4.18 -9.24 2.56
N GLN A 348 -5.37 -8.65 2.44
CA GLN A 348 -5.88 -7.56 3.28
C GLN A 348 -4.93 -6.33 3.36
N GLY A 349 -4.13 -6.06 2.33
CA GLY A 349 -3.22 -4.93 2.32
C GLY A 349 -2.02 -5.05 3.26
N ARG A 350 -1.75 -6.23 3.82
CA ARG A 350 -0.77 -6.42 4.90
C ARG A 350 0.26 -7.51 4.59
N LYS A 351 1.29 -7.56 5.43
CA LYS A 351 2.17 -8.73 5.51
C LYS A 351 1.42 -9.96 6.03
N LEU A 352 1.97 -11.15 5.75
CA LEU A 352 1.46 -12.40 6.29
C LEU A 352 1.47 -12.37 7.83
N GLN A 353 0.52 -13.10 8.41
CA GLN A 353 0.35 -13.31 9.83
C GLN A 353 0.26 -14.81 10.11
N ALA A 354 0.56 -15.21 11.34
CA ALA A 354 0.35 -16.59 11.76
C ALA A 354 -1.13 -16.97 11.58
N ASN A 355 -1.36 -18.20 11.16
CA ASN A 355 -2.66 -18.78 10.85
C ASN A 355 -3.37 -18.22 9.60
N ASP A 356 -2.70 -17.39 8.80
CA ASP A 356 -3.18 -17.13 7.44
C ASP A 356 -3.24 -18.46 6.67
N ILE A 357 -4.39 -18.72 6.03
CA ILE A 357 -4.59 -19.83 5.10
C ILE A 357 -4.58 -19.26 3.68
N ILE A 358 -3.68 -19.76 2.84
CA ILE A 358 -3.48 -19.27 1.48
C ILE A 358 -3.83 -20.40 0.53
N ALA A 359 -4.95 -20.23 -0.20
CA ALA A 359 -5.41 -21.21 -1.16
C ALA A 359 -4.37 -21.46 -2.27
N LEU A 360 -4.26 -22.71 -2.67
CA LEU A 360 -3.47 -23.17 -3.80
C LEU A 360 -4.40 -23.45 -5.00
N SER A 361 -3.81 -23.63 -6.17
CA SER A 361 -4.57 -24.10 -7.34
C SER A 361 -5.19 -25.48 -7.06
N PRO A 362 -6.46 -25.73 -7.47
CA PRO A 362 -7.05 -27.07 -7.40
C PRO A 362 -6.24 -28.16 -8.13
N GLU A 363 -5.37 -27.78 -9.08
CA GLU A 363 -4.49 -28.72 -9.80
C GLU A 363 -3.14 -28.97 -9.09
N SER A 364 -2.87 -28.33 -7.94
CA SER A 364 -1.58 -28.36 -7.25
C SER A 364 -1.06 -29.79 -7.01
N GLY A 365 -1.90 -30.67 -6.46
CA GLY A 365 -1.54 -32.06 -6.19
C GLY A 365 -1.21 -32.84 -7.46
N ALA A 366 -1.97 -32.63 -8.53
CA ALA A 366 -1.73 -33.29 -9.82
C ALA A 366 -0.42 -32.84 -10.47
N TRP A 367 -0.11 -31.54 -10.43
CA TRP A 367 1.16 -31.02 -10.92
C TRP A 367 2.35 -31.53 -10.09
N ALA A 368 2.23 -31.52 -8.76
CA ALA A 368 3.26 -32.01 -7.86
C ALA A 368 3.57 -33.50 -8.10
N ALA A 369 2.56 -34.32 -8.36
CA ALA A 369 2.72 -35.75 -8.67
C ALA A 369 3.47 -36.00 -9.99
N ALA A 370 3.33 -35.11 -10.98
CA ALA A 370 4.00 -35.22 -12.28
C ALA A 370 5.40 -34.57 -12.32
N ALA A 371 5.71 -33.70 -11.35
CA ALA A 371 6.93 -32.92 -11.33
C ALA A 371 8.18 -33.76 -11.00
N LYS A 372 9.33 -33.30 -11.50
CA LYS A 372 10.65 -33.80 -11.13
C LYS A 372 11.46 -32.67 -10.50
N PRO A 373 12.25 -32.93 -9.44
CA PRO A 373 13.19 -31.95 -8.92
C PRO A 373 14.17 -31.49 -10.00
N PHE A 374 14.53 -30.21 -9.96
CA PHE A 374 15.46 -29.59 -10.89
C PHE A 374 16.19 -28.46 -10.17
N SER A 375 17.49 -28.28 -10.41
CA SER A 375 18.30 -27.24 -9.79
C SER A 375 19.10 -26.52 -10.85
N LEU A 376 19.15 -25.19 -10.77
CA LEU A 376 20.00 -24.41 -11.65
C LEU A 376 21.49 -24.65 -11.34
N PRO A 377 22.36 -24.70 -12.35
CA PRO A 377 23.79 -24.68 -12.13
C PRO A 377 24.22 -23.40 -11.39
N PRO A 378 25.19 -23.45 -10.46
CA PRO A 378 25.60 -22.26 -9.70
C PRO A 378 26.06 -21.07 -10.58
N GLY A 379 26.66 -21.34 -11.75
CA GLY A 379 27.16 -20.31 -12.65
C GLY A 379 26.09 -19.47 -13.37
N VAL A 380 24.80 -19.83 -13.26
CA VAL A 380 23.70 -19.07 -13.86
C VAL A 380 22.92 -18.24 -12.83
N VAL A 381 23.32 -18.29 -11.56
CA VAL A 381 22.70 -17.52 -10.48
C VAL A 381 23.28 -16.10 -10.48
N PRO A 382 22.46 -15.02 -10.34
CA PRO A 382 22.96 -13.66 -10.27
C PRO A 382 23.86 -13.42 -9.05
N ASP A 383 24.86 -12.54 -9.21
CA ASP A 383 25.73 -12.11 -8.11
C ASP A 383 25.08 -10.97 -7.30
N TYR A 384 25.03 -11.13 -5.98
CA TYR A 384 24.45 -10.16 -5.04
C TYR A 384 25.48 -9.26 -4.35
N ASN A 385 26.77 -9.42 -4.67
CA ASN A 385 27.81 -8.50 -4.22
C ASN A 385 27.76 -7.19 -5.03
N VAL A 386 26.89 -6.28 -4.61
CA VAL A 386 26.61 -5.01 -5.31
C VAL A 386 27.62 -3.93 -4.92
N SER A 387 28.69 -3.78 -5.70
CA SER A 387 29.65 -2.69 -5.55
C SER A 387 29.29 -1.43 -6.36
N GLU A 388 28.57 -1.61 -7.47
CA GLU A 388 28.19 -0.55 -8.41
C GLU A 388 26.73 -0.69 -8.85
N ILE A 389 26.04 0.45 -8.99
CA ILE A 389 24.68 0.53 -9.53
C ILE A 389 24.67 1.51 -10.69
N TYR A 390 24.20 1.05 -11.86
CA TYR A 390 24.12 1.91 -13.04
C TYR A 390 22.93 2.86 -12.97
N CYS A 391 23.17 4.12 -13.36
CA CYS A 391 22.19 5.18 -13.36
C CYS A 391 22.38 6.12 -14.55
N LEU A 392 21.29 6.78 -14.94
CA LEU A 392 21.28 7.83 -15.95
C LEU A 392 21.37 9.21 -15.31
N ASN A 393 22.02 10.14 -16.01
CA ASN A 393 22.04 11.55 -15.65
C ASN A 393 20.65 12.15 -15.91
N GLY A 394 19.98 12.64 -14.87
CA GLY A 394 18.70 13.34 -14.97
C GLY A 394 17.60 12.83 -14.05
N PRO A 395 16.50 13.60 -13.92
CA PRO A 395 16.19 14.80 -14.72
C PRO A 395 16.94 16.09 -14.34
N PHE A 396 17.47 16.21 -13.12
CA PHE A 396 18.03 17.46 -12.60
C PHE A 396 19.54 17.41 -12.31
N GLY A 397 20.28 16.65 -13.11
CA GLY A 397 21.75 16.52 -13.03
C GLY A 397 22.51 17.56 -13.88
N SER A 398 21.83 18.62 -14.31
CA SER A 398 22.36 19.68 -15.19
C SER A 398 22.74 20.94 -14.41
N GLN A 399 23.55 21.80 -15.03
CA GLN A 399 24.19 22.97 -14.39
C GLN A 399 23.23 24.07 -13.91
N ASP A 400 21.95 24.03 -14.30
CA ASP A 400 20.90 24.89 -13.77
C ASP A 400 20.48 24.50 -12.35
N ILE A 401 20.74 23.26 -11.92
CA ILE A 401 20.38 22.74 -10.59
C ILE A 401 21.60 22.26 -9.80
N LEU A 402 22.46 21.44 -10.43
CA LEU A 402 23.61 20.79 -9.80
C LEU A 402 24.91 21.20 -10.49
N THR A 403 25.94 21.52 -9.71
CA THR A 403 27.26 21.85 -10.29
C THR A 403 27.92 20.60 -10.87
N PRO A 404 28.87 20.74 -11.82
CA PRO A 404 29.69 19.61 -12.29
C PRO A 404 30.38 18.88 -11.13
N GLU A 405 30.92 19.62 -10.17
CA GLU A 405 31.52 19.06 -8.95
C GLU A 405 30.49 18.28 -8.12
N GLY A 406 29.25 18.77 -8.01
CA GLY A 406 28.17 18.04 -7.35
C GLY A 406 27.84 16.71 -8.04
N MET A 407 27.88 16.65 -9.37
CA MET A 407 27.72 15.39 -10.11
C MET A 407 28.90 14.44 -9.90
N ASP A 408 30.14 14.97 -9.92
CA ASP A 408 31.34 14.17 -9.63
C ASP A 408 31.29 13.60 -8.20
N MET A 409 30.73 14.34 -7.24
CA MET A 409 30.52 13.84 -5.88
C MET A 409 29.55 12.64 -5.84
N ILE A 410 28.51 12.62 -6.70
CA ILE A 410 27.57 11.49 -6.77
C ILE A 410 28.29 10.21 -7.23
N THR A 411 29.12 10.30 -8.26
CA THR A 411 29.73 9.13 -8.92
C THR A 411 31.04 8.68 -8.28
N SER A 412 31.82 9.60 -7.71
CA SER A 412 33.11 9.28 -7.07
C SER A 412 32.99 8.84 -5.61
N SER A 413 31.89 9.19 -4.94
CA SER A 413 31.68 8.86 -3.52
C SER A 413 31.14 7.44 -3.35
N GLN A 414 31.51 6.84 -2.23
CA GLN A 414 30.88 5.63 -1.73
C GLN A 414 29.67 6.00 -0.88
N TRP A 415 28.51 5.46 -1.23
CA TRP A 415 27.24 5.68 -0.55
C TRP A 415 26.92 4.49 0.33
N THR A 416 26.48 4.73 1.56
CA THR A 416 26.12 3.67 2.51
C THR A 416 24.62 3.66 2.74
N VAL A 417 24.02 2.47 2.78
CA VAL A 417 22.58 2.31 3.02
C VAL A 417 22.27 2.50 4.50
N SER A 418 21.37 3.43 4.80
CA SER A 418 20.91 3.69 6.17
C SER A 418 19.90 2.63 6.64
N HIS A 419 19.85 2.36 7.96
CA HIS A 419 18.83 1.49 8.57
C HIS A 419 17.40 2.00 8.42
N ASN A 420 17.23 3.28 8.08
CA ASN A 420 15.96 3.92 7.79
C ASN A 420 15.50 3.72 6.32
N SER A 421 15.64 2.50 5.79
CA SER A 421 15.27 2.12 4.43
C SER A 421 14.06 1.17 4.43
N SER A 422 13.20 1.27 3.42
CA SER A 422 11.92 0.53 3.34
C SER A 422 11.56 0.24 1.87
N ARG A 423 10.41 -0.39 1.60
CA ARG A 423 9.91 -0.56 0.21
C ARG A 423 9.51 0.77 -0.45
N ILE A 424 9.26 1.83 0.32
CA ILE A 424 9.07 3.20 -0.22
C ILE A 424 10.35 3.73 -0.87
N GLY A 425 11.50 3.38 -0.29
CA GLY A 425 12.80 3.70 -0.84
C GLY A 425 13.96 3.46 0.12
N VAL A 426 15.16 3.52 -0.46
CA VAL A 426 16.44 3.22 0.19
C VAL A 426 17.14 4.53 0.53
N ARG A 427 17.29 4.81 1.82
CA ARG A 427 17.96 6.02 2.32
C ARG A 427 19.46 5.83 2.29
N LEU A 428 20.18 6.84 1.84
CA LEU A 428 21.63 6.80 1.70
C LEU A 428 22.32 7.80 2.62
N GLU A 429 23.53 7.45 3.02
CA GLU A 429 24.48 8.27 3.75
C GLU A 429 25.70 8.52 2.86
N GLY A 430 26.11 9.78 2.79
CA GLY A 430 27.21 10.24 1.95
C GLY A 430 27.39 11.76 2.03
N PRO A 431 28.20 12.35 1.14
CA PRO A 431 28.54 13.76 1.23
C PRO A 431 27.39 14.70 0.80
N ARG A 432 27.43 15.94 1.29
CA ARG A 432 26.49 17.00 0.89
C ARG A 432 26.82 17.51 -0.50
N LEU A 433 25.81 17.61 -1.36
CA LEU A 433 26.00 18.03 -2.75
C LEU A 433 26.24 19.53 -2.88
N LYS A 434 26.98 19.90 -3.93
CA LYS A 434 27.20 21.29 -4.35
C LYS A 434 26.17 21.69 -5.40
N TRP A 435 25.14 22.40 -4.95
CA TRP A 435 24.08 22.93 -5.79
C TRP A 435 24.54 24.14 -6.62
N ALA A 436 24.04 24.27 -7.85
CA ALA A 436 24.35 25.40 -8.74
C ALA A 436 23.53 26.66 -8.43
N ARG A 437 22.59 26.54 -7.50
CA ARG A 437 21.66 27.60 -7.08
C ARG A 437 21.59 27.70 -5.56
N THR A 438 21.14 28.84 -5.07
CA THR A 438 21.02 29.13 -3.64
C THR A 438 19.60 28.91 -3.09
N THR A 439 18.62 28.75 -3.97
CA THR A 439 17.20 28.55 -3.63
C THR A 439 16.50 27.74 -4.71
N GLY A 440 15.41 27.05 -4.35
CA GLY A 440 14.51 26.35 -5.27
C GLY A 440 13.42 27.24 -5.90
N GLY A 441 13.40 28.54 -5.58
CA GLY A 441 12.43 29.48 -6.13
C GLY A 441 10.99 29.12 -5.76
N GLY A 442 10.12 28.94 -6.75
CA GLY A 442 8.71 28.61 -6.54
C GLY A 442 8.47 27.24 -5.87
N GLY A 443 9.45 26.33 -5.92
CA GLY A 443 9.41 25.01 -5.29
C GLY A 443 9.74 24.99 -3.79
N GLY A 444 10.38 26.04 -3.27
CA GLY A 444 10.79 26.16 -1.86
C GLY A 444 12.18 26.77 -1.68
N SER A 445 12.54 27.09 -0.43
CA SER A 445 13.78 27.83 -0.12
C SER A 445 15.06 26.98 -0.23
N HIS A 446 14.99 25.65 -0.17
CA HIS A 446 16.17 24.81 -0.26
C HIS A 446 16.61 24.63 -1.73
N PRO A 447 17.92 24.62 -2.05
CA PRO A 447 18.42 24.41 -3.42
C PRO A 447 18.00 23.09 -4.09
N SER A 448 17.62 22.08 -3.33
CA SER A 448 17.08 20.83 -3.89
C SER A 448 15.58 20.90 -4.21
N ASN A 449 14.86 21.94 -3.77
CA ASN A 449 13.44 22.07 -4.05
C ASN A 449 13.21 22.46 -5.52
N VAL A 450 12.31 21.76 -6.19
CA VAL A 450 11.81 22.10 -7.53
C VAL A 450 10.29 22.16 -7.47
N PHE A 451 9.65 22.70 -8.50
CA PHE A 451 8.23 22.44 -8.66
C PHE A 451 7.95 20.96 -8.72
N ASP A 452 6.81 20.60 -8.14
CA ASP A 452 6.41 19.22 -8.10
C ASP A 452 6.32 18.66 -9.53
N TYR A 453 6.81 17.46 -9.70
CA TYR A 453 6.83 16.71 -10.95
C TYR A 453 6.69 15.24 -10.61
N GLU A 454 6.32 14.41 -11.57
CA GLU A 454 6.33 12.97 -11.34
C GLU A 454 7.77 12.45 -11.37
N TYR A 455 8.19 11.85 -10.27
CA TYR A 455 9.47 11.19 -10.12
C TYR A 455 9.57 10.00 -11.08
N PRO A 456 10.71 9.88 -11.79
CA PRO A 456 10.98 8.69 -12.59
C PRO A 456 11.17 7.47 -11.68
N ASN A 457 10.94 6.28 -12.22
CA ASN A 457 11.21 5.04 -11.50
C ASN A 457 12.70 4.95 -11.16
N GLY A 458 13.05 4.63 -9.91
CA GLY A 458 14.46 4.64 -9.47
C GLY A 458 15.08 6.03 -9.33
N GLY A 459 14.30 7.11 -9.37
CA GLY A 459 14.81 8.46 -9.17
C GLY A 459 15.52 8.61 -7.82
N VAL A 460 16.77 9.07 -7.83
CA VAL A 460 17.55 9.31 -6.61
C VAL A 460 17.26 10.73 -6.12
N ASN A 461 16.35 10.82 -5.16
CA ASN A 461 15.74 12.05 -4.69
C ASN A 461 16.51 12.70 -3.55
N TRP A 462 16.75 14.01 -3.63
CA TRP A 462 17.38 14.78 -2.55
C TRP A 462 16.36 15.55 -1.71
N THR A 463 15.88 14.90 -0.66
CA THR A 463 14.96 15.47 0.34
C THR A 463 15.69 16.45 1.27
N GLY A 464 15.95 17.65 0.75
CA GLY A 464 16.90 18.58 1.36
C GLY A 464 18.33 18.11 1.12
N GLU A 465 19.02 17.75 2.20
CA GLU A 465 20.42 17.28 2.18
C GLU A 465 20.56 15.75 2.11
N TYR A 466 19.46 15.00 2.24
CA TYR A 466 19.48 13.54 2.35
C TYR A 466 19.05 12.87 1.03
N PRO A 467 19.92 12.02 0.44
CA PRO A 467 19.58 11.21 -0.72
C PRO A 467 18.69 10.02 -0.37
N PHE A 468 17.80 9.70 -1.31
CA PHE A 468 16.83 8.64 -1.18
C PHE A 468 16.54 8.01 -2.55
N ILE A 469 16.82 6.72 -2.73
CA ILE A 469 16.43 6.01 -3.97
C ILE A 469 14.97 5.63 -3.84
N PHE A 470 14.10 6.16 -4.69
CA PHE A 470 12.72 5.71 -4.71
C PHE A 470 12.58 4.31 -5.31
N SER A 471 11.88 3.42 -4.60
CA SER A 471 11.68 2.02 -5.00
C SER A 471 10.20 1.69 -5.27
N ARG A 472 9.77 0.44 -5.09
CA ARG A 472 8.48 -0.06 -5.59
C ARG A 472 7.24 0.55 -4.92
N ASP A 473 7.29 0.86 -3.62
CA ASP A 473 6.18 1.49 -2.88
C ASP A 473 6.35 3.02 -2.76
N ARG A 474 7.08 3.63 -3.69
CA ARG A 474 7.37 5.08 -3.71
C ARG A 474 6.12 5.93 -3.93
N PRO A 475 6.14 7.21 -3.49
CA PRO A 475 5.24 8.19 -4.09
C PRO A 475 5.62 8.40 -5.57
N ASP A 476 4.63 8.70 -6.41
CA ASP A 476 4.90 8.97 -7.82
C ASP A 476 5.41 10.40 -8.06
N LEU A 477 4.99 11.37 -7.26
CA LEU A 477 5.19 12.81 -7.52
C LEU A 477 5.72 13.54 -6.29
N GLY A 478 6.48 14.60 -6.50
CA GLY A 478 6.87 15.56 -5.45
C GLY A 478 7.83 16.61 -5.99
N GLY A 479 8.28 17.53 -5.15
CA GLY A 479 9.12 18.65 -5.60
C GLY A 479 10.48 18.74 -4.92
N PHE A 480 11.21 17.63 -4.98
CA PHE A 480 12.65 17.57 -4.70
C PHE A 480 13.38 17.07 -5.95
N ALA A 481 14.56 17.61 -6.24
CA ALA A 481 15.31 17.22 -7.43
C ALA A 481 15.81 15.77 -7.34
N CYS A 482 15.69 15.02 -8.45
CA CYS A 482 16.44 13.80 -8.71
C CYS A 482 17.56 14.09 -9.71
N PRO A 483 18.84 14.22 -9.28
CA PRO A 483 19.94 14.48 -10.19
C PRO A 483 20.30 13.28 -11.07
N VAL A 484 20.11 12.07 -10.56
CA VAL A 484 20.32 10.81 -11.28
C VAL A 484 19.12 9.88 -11.07
N THR A 485 18.95 8.93 -11.98
CA THR A 485 17.88 7.93 -11.96
C THR A 485 18.47 6.55 -12.20
N ILE A 486 18.21 5.59 -11.31
CA ILE A 486 18.68 4.20 -11.47
C ILE A 486 18.09 3.61 -12.76
N CYS A 487 18.91 2.87 -13.53
CA CYS A 487 18.41 2.15 -14.70
C CYS A 487 17.33 1.15 -14.26
N SER A 488 16.19 1.09 -14.96
CA SER A 488 15.08 0.21 -14.55
C SER A 488 15.51 -1.25 -14.37
N ALA A 489 16.39 -1.74 -15.27
CA ALA A 489 16.94 -3.09 -15.23
C ALA A 489 18.02 -3.33 -14.14
N GLU A 490 18.37 -2.32 -13.36
CA GLU A 490 19.29 -2.42 -12.20
C GLU A 490 18.54 -2.35 -10.87
N MET A 491 17.22 -2.11 -10.88
CA MET A 491 16.42 -2.03 -9.66
C MET A 491 16.47 -3.31 -8.82
N TRP A 492 16.75 -4.47 -9.42
CA TRP A 492 16.96 -5.71 -8.69
C TRP A 492 18.12 -5.65 -7.70
N LYS A 493 19.20 -4.94 -8.04
CA LYS A 493 20.32 -4.69 -7.12
C LYS A 493 19.88 -3.84 -5.94
N VAL A 494 19.08 -2.79 -6.19
CA VAL A 494 18.49 -1.95 -5.14
C VAL A 494 17.62 -2.78 -4.20
N GLY A 495 16.88 -3.76 -4.73
CA GLY A 495 16.08 -4.69 -3.94
C GLY A 495 16.86 -5.59 -2.99
N GLN A 496 18.17 -5.74 -3.20
CA GLN A 496 19.07 -6.57 -2.41
C GLN A 496 19.98 -5.77 -1.48
N LEU A 497 19.92 -4.44 -1.51
CA LEU A 497 20.63 -3.58 -0.58
C LEU A 497 20.12 -3.75 0.86
N LYS A 498 21.06 -3.90 1.81
CA LYS A 498 20.80 -3.96 3.26
C LYS A 498 21.50 -2.82 3.99
N ALA A 499 21.06 -2.50 5.21
CA ALA A 499 21.70 -1.47 6.03
C ALA A 499 23.22 -1.72 6.19
N GLY A 500 24.02 -0.65 6.07
CA GLY A 500 25.48 -0.71 6.09
C GLY A 500 26.12 -1.13 4.77
N HIS A 501 25.36 -1.64 3.79
CA HIS A 501 25.92 -1.96 2.47
C HIS A 501 26.36 -0.66 1.78
N ALA A 502 27.56 -0.67 1.21
CA ALA A 502 28.13 0.46 0.52
C ALA A 502 28.41 0.18 -0.95
N PHE A 503 28.07 1.13 -1.83
CA PHE A 503 28.20 1.01 -3.28
C PHE A 503 28.55 2.37 -3.91
N ARG A 504 28.82 2.38 -5.22
CA ARG A 504 29.00 3.60 -6.03
C ARG A 504 27.98 3.70 -7.14
N PHE A 505 27.58 4.92 -7.49
CA PHE A 505 26.80 5.19 -8.69
C PHE A 505 27.72 5.27 -9.89
N GLN A 506 27.35 4.57 -10.96
CA GLN A 506 28.07 4.62 -12.22
C GLN A 506 27.13 5.14 -13.32
N LEU A 507 27.52 6.24 -13.94
CA LEU A 507 26.72 6.85 -15.02
C LEU A 507 26.85 6.03 -16.30
N VAL A 508 25.70 5.80 -16.95
CA VAL A 508 25.61 5.13 -18.24
C VAL A 508 24.73 5.94 -19.21
N THR A 509 24.82 5.64 -20.50
CA THR A 509 23.98 6.26 -21.53
C THR A 509 22.59 5.61 -21.59
N PHE A 510 21.66 6.24 -22.30
CA PHE A 510 20.37 5.62 -22.63
C PHE A 510 20.56 4.27 -23.34
N GLU A 511 21.46 4.20 -24.32
CA GLU A 511 21.74 2.97 -25.07
C GLU A 511 22.26 1.83 -24.18
N ASP A 512 23.15 2.16 -23.25
CA ASP A 512 23.63 1.18 -22.27
C ASP A 512 22.48 0.65 -21.40
N ALA A 513 21.57 1.52 -20.94
CA ALA A 513 20.42 1.13 -20.14
C ALA A 513 19.45 0.22 -20.91
N VAL A 514 19.22 0.50 -22.19
CA VAL A 514 18.41 -0.37 -23.06
C VAL A 514 19.10 -1.72 -23.27
N GLU A 515 20.42 -1.74 -23.45
CA GLU A 515 21.16 -2.99 -23.62
C GLU A 515 21.18 -3.85 -22.34
N ILE A 516 21.33 -3.23 -21.17
CA ILE A 516 21.19 -3.92 -19.88
C ILE A 516 19.79 -4.55 -19.76
N THR A 517 18.75 -3.82 -20.18
CA THR A 517 17.37 -4.33 -20.18
C THR A 517 17.23 -5.54 -21.11
N ARG A 518 17.72 -5.45 -22.36
CA ARG A 518 17.70 -6.57 -23.31
C ARG A 518 18.44 -7.79 -22.79
N ARG A 519 19.59 -7.60 -22.14
CA ARG A 519 20.38 -8.68 -21.56
C ARG A 519 19.63 -9.38 -20.42
N ASN A 520 18.98 -8.62 -19.53
CA ASN A 520 18.21 -9.20 -18.43
C ASN A 520 16.99 -9.99 -18.94
N GLU A 521 16.26 -9.47 -19.92
CA GLU A 521 15.16 -10.22 -20.57
C GLU A 521 15.68 -11.45 -21.33
N GLY A 522 16.83 -11.32 -22.00
CA GLY A 522 17.51 -12.44 -22.66
C GLY A 522 17.89 -13.54 -21.68
N TYR A 523 18.43 -13.19 -20.51
CA TYR A 523 18.75 -14.12 -19.44
C TYR A 523 17.51 -14.89 -18.95
N LEU A 524 16.40 -14.19 -18.68
CA LEU A 524 15.16 -14.82 -18.24
C LEU A 524 14.58 -15.75 -19.32
N LYS A 525 14.65 -15.35 -20.59
CA LYS A 525 14.22 -16.18 -21.72
C LYS A 525 15.07 -17.45 -21.86
N SER A 526 16.39 -17.33 -21.79
CA SER A 526 17.30 -18.50 -21.84
C SER A 526 17.11 -19.42 -20.63
N LEU A 527 16.83 -18.86 -19.44
CA LEU A 527 16.49 -19.68 -18.27
C LEU A 527 15.20 -20.46 -18.46
N ALA A 528 14.15 -19.86 -19.02
CA ALA A 528 12.90 -20.55 -19.30
C ALA A 528 13.12 -21.74 -20.25
N ALA A 529 13.85 -21.52 -21.34
CA ALA A 529 14.23 -22.59 -22.27
C ALA A 529 15.05 -23.71 -21.59
N LEU A 530 16.01 -23.36 -20.74
CA LEU A 530 16.79 -24.35 -19.96
C LEU A 530 15.89 -25.18 -19.02
N VAL A 531 14.94 -24.54 -18.33
CA VAL A 531 13.99 -25.20 -17.41
C VAL A 531 13.02 -26.12 -18.16
N ASP A 532 12.67 -25.77 -19.41
CA ASP A 532 11.86 -26.59 -20.31
C ASP A 532 12.65 -27.73 -20.98
N GLY A 533 13.96 -27.82 -20.72
CA GLY A 533 14.84 -28.90 -21.18
C GLY A 533 15.55 -28.65 -22.51
N GLU A 534 15.56 -27.41 -23.00
CA GLU A 534 16.34 -27.01 -24.18
C GLU A 534 17.82 -26.82 -23.84
N GLU A 535 18.71 -27.24 -24.75
CA GLU A 535 20.15 -26.95 -24.64
C GLU A 535 20.41 -25.49 -25.02
N THR A 536 20.53 -24.61 -24.03
CA THR A 536 20.88 -23.19 -24.22
C THR A 536 21.93 -22.72 -23.23
N GLU A 537 22.82 -21.83 -23.68
CA GLU A 537 23.74 -21.13 -22.80
C GLU A 537 22.97 -20.03 -22.04
N VAL A 538 23.21 -19.94 -20.73
CA VAL A 538 22.58 -18.95 -19.85
C VAL A 538 23.68 -18.14 -19.19
N THR A 539 23.69 -16.84 -19.47
CA THR A 539 24.64 -15.89 -18.87
C THR A 539 23.90 -14.99 -17.90
N PRO A 540 24.23 -15.02 -16.58
CA PRO A 540 23.58 -14.15 -15.62
C PRO A 540 23.90 -12.67 -15.90
N PRO A 541 23.06 -11.72 -15.45
CA PRO A 541 23.38 -10.31 -15.53
C PRO A 541 24.72 -10.00 -14.86
N GLY A 542 25.57 -9.24 -15.54
CA GLY A 542 26.91 -8.89 -15.06
C GLY A 542 27.26 -7.41 -15.28
N PRO A 543 28.50 -7.00 -15.04
CA PRO A 543 28.94 -5.65 -15.39
C PRO A 543 28.85 -5.42 -16.91
N THR A 544 28.57 -4.19 -17.31
CA THR A 544 28.60 -3.77 -18.72
C THR A 544 29.80 -2.86 -18.91
N THR A 545 30.54 -3.04 -20.01
CA THR A 545 31.63 -2.12 -20.37
C THR A 545 31.05 -0.83 -20.95
N SER A 546 30.71 0.13 -20.08
CA SER A 546 30.37 1.48 -20.54
C SER A 546 31.64 2.18 -21.01
N GLY A 547 31.67 2.61 -22.28
CA GLY A 547 32.66 3.57 -22.74
C GLY A 547 32.53 4.89 -21.97
N SER A 548 33.62 5.66 -21.86
CA SER A 548 33.63 7.02 -21.28
C SER A 548 32.88 8.00 -22.19
N GLN A 549 31.55 7.89 -22.23
CA GLN A 549 30.68 8.81 -22.97
C GLN A 549 30.09 9.86 -22.02
N LYS A 550 30.09 11.10 -22.47
CA LYS A 550 29.54 12.23 -21.71
C LYS A 550 28.02 12.14 -21.68
N THR A 551 27.44 11.97 -20.50
CA THR A 551 25.98 11.96 -20.31
C THR A 551 25.44 13.38 -20.09
N THR A 552 24.20 13.63 -20.49
CA THR A 552 23.48 14.89 -20.25
C THR A 552 22.07 14.59 -19.74
N SER A 553 21.57 15.41 -18.83
CA SER A 553 20.18 15.35 -18.35
C SER A 553 19.21 16.21 -19.16
N ILE A 554 19.71 17.21 -19.90
CA ILE A 554 18.90 17.99 -20.84
C ILE A 554 19.07 17.38 -22.24
N LEU A 555 17.97 16.88 -22.79
CA LEU A 555 17.87 16.28 -24.12
C LEU A 555 17.71 17.35 -25.20
N HIS A 556 16.86 18.35 -24.93
CA HIS A 556 16.60 19.47 -25.84
C HIS A 556 16.10 20.71 -25.08
N THR A 557 16.25 21.90 -25.68
CA THR A 557 15.66 23.13 -25.16
C THR A 557 15.20 24.02 -26.30
N THR A 558 13.94 24.46 -26.24
CA THR A 558 13.38 25.46 -27.16
C THR A 558 13.26 26.81 -26.43
N GLN A 559 13.54 27.91 -27.14
CA GLN A 559 13.39 29.25 -26.60
C GLN A 559 11.92 29.66 -26.56
N SER A 560 11.56 30.62 -25.69
CA SER A 560 10.21 31.17 -25.66
C SER A 560 9.85 31.86 -26.98
N LEU A 561 8.62 31.69 -27.45
CA LEU A 561 8.09 32.32 -28.65
C LEU A 561 6.73 32.98 -28.34
N GLY A 562 6.72 34.31 -28.24
CA GLY A 562 5.50 35.03 -27.83
C GLY A 562 5.05 34.63 -26.42
N ASP A 563 3.79 34.23 -26.28
CA ASP A 563 3.24 33.70 -25.02
C ASP A 563 3.58 32.22 -24.77
N HIS A 564 4.19 31.53 -25.75
CA HIS A 564 4.66 30.15 -25.55
C HIS A 564 5.95 30.15 -24.73
N PRO A 565 5.98 29.51 -23.55
CA PRO A 565 7.14 29.53 -22.67
C PRO A 565 8.32 28.75 -23.24
N ARG A 566 9.51 29.00 -22.69
CA ARG A 566 10.70 28.16 -22.92
C ARG A 566 10.39 26.72 -22.51
N VAL A 567 10.83 25.73 -23.28
CA VAL A 567 10.63 24.31 -22.96
C VAL A 567 11.97 23.61 -22.79
N THR A 568 12.12 22.84 -21.73
CA THR A 568 13.29 22.00 -21.47
C THR A 568 12.85 20.54 -21.40
N TYR A 569 13.38 19.73 -22.30
CA TYR A 569 13.14 18.29 -22.34
C TYR A 569 14.26 17.59 -21.58
N ARG A 570 13.92 16.93 -20.46
CA ARG A 570 14.87 16.29 -19.55
C ARG A 570 14.76 14.78 -19.59
N GLN A 571 15.88 14.10 -19.42
CA GLN A 571 15.94 12.65 -19.28
C GLN A 571 15.39 12.22 -17.91
N GLY A 572 14.29 11.47 -17.89
CA GLY A 572 13.68 10.90 -16.69
C GLY A 572 14.03 9.44 -16.50
N GLY A 573 15.32 9.08 -16.54
CA GLY A 573 15.77 7.69 -16.61
C GLY A 573 15.60 7.08 -18.00
N ASP A 574 15.57 5.75 -18.07
CA ASP A 574 15.41 4.97 -19.31
C ASP A 574 13.96 4.81 -19.76
N ALA A 575 12.98 5.16 -18.92
CA ALA A 575 11.56 4.93 -19.18
C ALA A 575 10.70 6.19 -19.12
N ALA A 576 11.28 7.39 -19.05
CA ALA A 576 10.53 8.64 -19.10
C ALA A 576 11.29 9.84 -19.67
N ILE A 577 10.54 10.80 -20.22
CA ILE A 577 10.98 12.16 -20.55
C ILE A 577 10.17 13.15 -19.71
N VAL A 578 10.86 14.07 -19.03
CA VAL A 578 10.22 15.16 -18.26
C VAL A 578 10.28 16.44 -19.07
N ILE A 579 9.12 16.96 -19.46
CA ILE A 579 8.98 18.21 -20.21
C ILE A 579 8.71 19.32 -19.21
N GLU A 580 9.57 20.32 -19.15
CA GLU A 580 9.46 21.45 -18.23
C GLU A 580 9.21 22.76 -19.00
N TYR A 581 8.17 23.48 -18.63
CA TYR A 581 7.84 24.80 -19.16
C TYR A 581 8.31 25.91 -18.21
N GLY A 582 8.96 26.93 -18.75
CA GLY A 582 9.39 28.14 -18.03
C GLY A 582 10.69 27.99 -17.23
N GLU A 583 10.79 28.72 -16.11
CA GLU A 583 12.03 28.87 -15.32
C GLU A 583 11.83 28.60 -13.81
N GLN A 584 11.15 27.51 -13.43
CA GLN A 584 10.85 27.21 -12.00
C GLN A 584 10.15 28.36 -11.25
N VAL A 585 9.37 29.16 -12.00
CA VAL A 585 8.47 30.21 -11.51
C VAL A 585 7.05 29.88 -11.94
N ALA A 586 6.09 30.03 -11.03
CA ALA A 586 4.71 29.67 -11.30
C ALA A 586 4.10 30.65 -12.30
N ASP A 587 3.66 30.13 -13.44
CA ASP A 587 2.91 30.85 -14.46
C ASP A 587 1.80 29.93 -14.97
N LEU A 588 0.57 30.43 -14.98
CA LEU A 588 -0.59 29.67 -15.47
C LEU A 588 -0.49 29.36 -16.97
N ARG A 589 0.30 30.13 -17.74
CA ARG A 589 0.62 29.82 -19.14
C ARG A 589 1.32 28.45 -19.27
N ASN A 590 2.25 28.13 -18.35
CA ASN A 590 2.92 26.84 -18.32
C ASN A 590 1.90 25.70 -18.10
N THR A 591 0.96 25.90 -17.17
CA THR A 591 -0.10 24.92 -16.86
C THR A 591 -1.03 24.70 -18.05
N VAL A 592 -1.32 25.75 -18.83
CA VAL A 592 -2.07 25.65 -20.08
C VAL A 592 -1.31 24.80 -21.11
N CYS A 593 -0.02 25.05 -21.33
CA CYS A 593 0.80 24.24 -22.24
C CYS A 593 0.82 22.76 -21.83
N VAL A 594 1.05 22.46 -20.54
CA VAL A 594 1.01 21.08 -20.01
C VAL A 594 -0.31 20.39 -20.35
N LYS A 595 -1.44 21.08 -20.13
CA LYS A 595 -2.77 20.54 -20.42
C LYS A 595 -2.94 20.26 -21.92
N ILE A 596 -2.64 21.22 -22.78
CA ILE A 596 -2.81 21.10 -24.23
C ILE A 596 -1.91 20.00 -24.79
N LEU A 597 -0.65 19.93 -24.34
CA LEU A 597 0.28 18.89 -24.79
C LEU A 597 -0.20 17.50 -24.36
N LYS A 598 -0.67 17.33 -23.11
CA LYS A 598 -1.26 16.06 -22.65
C LYS A 598 -2.44 15.63 -23.53
N GLU A 599 -3.33 16.55 -23.88
CA GLU A 599 -4.49 16.28 -24.74
C GLU A 599 -4.05 15.89 -26.16
N LYS A 600 -3.09 16.61 -26.74
CA LYS A 600 -2.51 16.30 -28.06
C LYS A 600 -1.84 14.92 -28.08
N ILE A 601 -1.07 14.55 -27.05
CA ILE A 601 -0.46 13.22 -26.94
C ILE A 601 -1.54 12.14 -26.83
N SER A 602 -2.53 12.34 -25.96
CA SER A 602 -3.63 11.40 -25.76
C SER A 602 -4.43 11.17 -27.05
N ALA A 603 -4.64 12.21 -27.85
CA ALA A 603 -5.32 12.14 -29.14
C ALA A 603 -4.55 11.30 -30.19
N ARG A 604 -3.21 11.22 -30.08
CA ARG A 604 -2.38 10.40 -30.97
C ARG A 604 -2.43 8.90 -30.65
N LYS A 605 -2.89 8.50 -29.45
CA LYS A 605 -2.96 7.11 -29.00
C LYS A 605 -1.64 6.35 -29.19
N LEU A 606 -0.53 6.99 -28.82
CA LEU A 606 0.78 6.38 -28.87
C LEU A 606 0.82 5.15 -27.95
N VAL A 607 1.45 4.06 -28.43
CA VAL A 607 1.55 2.79 -27.71
C VAL A 607 2.46 2.97 -26.49
N SER A 608 2.06 2.38 -25.36
CA SER A 608 2.86 2.35 -24.13
C SER A 608 3.23 3.73 -23.58
N ILE A 609 2.43 4.77 -23.87
CA ILE A 609 2.63 6.12 -23.34
C ILE A 609 1.66 6.42 -22.19
N ARG A 610 2.21 6.91 -21.07
CA ARG A 610 1.44 7.47 -19.96
C ARG A 610 1.94 8.88 -19.63
N CYS A 611 1.00 9.80 -19.39
CA CYS A 611 1.29 11.23 -19.22
C CYS A 611 0.77 11.74 -17.87
N GLU A 612 1.66 12.20 -17.01
CA GLU A 612 1.30 12.79 -15.71
C GLU A 612 1.60 14.29 -15.68
N PRO A 613 0.56 15.14 -15.62
CA PRO A 613 0.72 16.59 -15.60
C PRO A 613 0.97 17.13 -14.19
N ASN A 614 1.73 18.22 -14.12
CA ASN A 614 1.87 19.07 -12.95
C ASN A 614 1.74 20.57 -13.36
N ILE A 615 2.05 21.49 -12.43
CA ILE A 615 1.94 22.94 -12.65
C ILE A 615 2.70 23.43 -13.89
N SER A 616 3.92 22.95 -14.09
CA SER A 616 4.80 23.39 -15.16
C SER A 616 5.57 22.23 -15.79
N THR A 617 5.20 21.00 -15.48
CA THR A 617 5.86 19.80 -15.99
C THR A 617 4.85 18.81 -16.54
N LEU A 618 5.26 18.08 -17.58
CA LEU A 618 4.58 16.88 -18.05
C LEU A 618 5.60 15.75 -18.08
N THR A 619 5.40 14.72 -17.26
CA THR A 619 6.20 13.50 -17.33
C THR A 619 5.54 12.53 -18.30
N VAL A 620 6.30 12.07 -19.29
CA VAL A 620 5.85 11.12 -20.31
C VAL A 620 6.63 9.81 -20.14
N HIS A 621 5.95 8.77 -19.64
CA HIS A 621 6.51 7.42 -19.52
C HIS A 621 6.38 6.67 -20.84
N PHE A 622 7.34 5.81 -21.12
CA PHE A 622 7.37 4.95 -22.30
C PHE A 622 8.11 3.63 -22.04
N ASP A 623 7.86 2.63 -22.87
CA ASP A 623 8.66 1.40 -22.91
C ASP A 623 9.83 1.57 -23.91
N PRO A 624 11.09 1.59 -23.44
CA PRO A 624 12.24 1.82 -24.30
C PRO A 624 12.53 0.67 -25.28
N LEU A 625 11.95 -0.52 -25.07
CA LEU A 625 12.04 -1.62 -26.03
C LEU A 625 11.04 -1.48 -27.18
N GLN A 626 9.98 -0.68 -27.00
CA GLN A 626 8.95 -0.44 -28.02
C GLN A 626 9.12 0.90 -28.74
N MET A 627 9.61 1.94 -28.05
CA MET A 627 9.79 3.27 -28.61
C MET A 627 11.13 3.86 -28.16
N HIS A 628 11.96 4.26 -29.12
CA HIS A 628 13.26 4.84 -28.81
C HIS A 628 13.11 6.26 -28.21
N GLN A 629 13.99 6.64 -27.27
CA GLN A 629 13.93 7.96 -26.62
C GLN A 629 13.97 9.12 -27.63
N SER A 630 14.86 9.05 -28.63
CA SER A 630 14.97 10.08 -29.67
C SER A 630 13.73 10.18 -30.55
N GLU A 631 13.08 9.05 -30.86
CA GLU A 631 11.83 9.04 -31.62
C GLU A 631 10.70 9.69 -30.81
N LEU A 632 10.56 9.33 -29.53
CA LEU A 632 9.57 9.95 -28.65
C LEU A 632 9.83 11.45 -28.50
N LEU A 633 11.08 11.85 -28.22
CA LEU A 633 11.47 13.25 -28.07
C LEU A 633 11.06 14.07 -29.29
N GLN A 634 11.34 13.58 -30.51
CA GLN A 634 10.95 14.27 -31.73
C GLN A 634 9.43 14.45 -31.83
N LYS A 635 8.64 13.39 -31.57
CA LYS A 635 7.17 13.49 -31.57
C LYS A 635 6.67 14.48 -30.53
N LEU A 636 7.25 14.51 -29.33
CA LEU A 636 6.87 15.43 -28.27
C LEU A 636 7.14 16.89 -28.68
N MET A 637 8.31 17.16 -29.27
CA MET A 637 8.66 18.48 -29.81
C MET A 637 7.70 18.92 -30.91
N GLU A 638 7.39 18.06 -31.88
CA GLU A 638 6.45 18.37 -32.95
C GLU A 638 5.03 18.68 -32.42
N LEU A 639 4.59 17.98 -31.38
CA LEU A 639 3.28 18.23 -30.75
C LEU A 639 3.26 19.54 -29.95
N ASP A 640 4.34 19.83 -29.25
CA ASP A 640 4.52 21.08 -28.49
C ASP A 640 4.59 22.30 -29.41
N GLU A 641 5.41 22.25 -30.46
CA GLU A 641 5.53 23.31 -31.46
C GLU A 641 4.19 23.60 -32.20
N SER A 642 3.28 22.63 -32.23
CA SER A 642 1.94 22.78 -32.80
C SER A 642 0.91 23.46 -31.88
N ILE A 643 1.33 23.97 -30.71
CA ILE A 643 0.47 24.73 -29.80
C ILE A 643 0.35 26.17 -30.33
N GLU A 644 -0.71 26.43 -31.09
CA GLU A 644 -0.94 27.72 -31.78
C GLU A 644 -1.48 28.83 -30.85
N GLU A 645 -2.33 28.48 -29.88
CA GLU A 645 -2.98 29.43 -28.97
C GLU A 645 -2.83 29.01 -27.49
N VAL A 646 -2.14 29.84 -26.70
CA VAL A 646 -2.07 29.77 -25.23
C VAL A 646 -2.97 30.81 -24.55
N VAL A 647 -3.70 31.59 -25.36
CA VAL A 647 -4.64 32.64 -24.98
C VAL A 647 -6.01 32.27 -25.55
N GLY A 648 -7.11 32.63 -24.91
CA GLY A 648 -8.47 32.22 -25.30
C GLY A 648 -8.94 30.93 -24.64
N VAL A 649 -8.12 30.33 -23.76
CA VAL A 649 -8.31 28.97 -23.28
C VAL A 649 -9.41 28.90 -22.21
N LYS A 650 -10.51 28.23 -22.58
CA LYS A 650 -11.60 27.87 -21.67
C LYS A 650 -11.57 26.38 -21.39
N VAL A 651 -11.48 26.03 -20.12
CA VAL A 651 -11.37 24.63 -19.67
C VAL A 651 -12.64 24.22 -18.96
N ALA A 652 -13.22 23.10 -19.35
CA ALA A 652 -14.26 22.44 -18.56
C ALA A 652 -13.63 21.90 -17.27
N VAL A 653 -14.17 22.29 -16.13
CA VAL A 653 -13.64 21.95 -14.80
C VAL A 653 -14.76 21.42 -13.91
N ARG A 654 -14.39 20.67 -12.87
CA ARG A 654 -15.30 20.37 -11.75
C ARG A 654 -14.92 21.25 -10.57
N GLU A 655 -15.88 21.87 -9.94
CA GLU A 655 -15.71 22.55 -8.66
C GLU A 655 -16.13 21.61 -7.52
N LEU A 656 -15.23 21.38 -6.56
CA LEU A 656 -15.46 20.57 -5.37
C LEU A 656 -15.46 21.48 -4.13
N ARG A 657 -16.48 21.33 -3.27
CA ARG A 657 -16.55 22.02 -1.98
C ARG A 657 -16.28 21.06 -0.84
N LEU A 658 -15.26 21.35 -0.05
CA LEU A 658 -14.79 20.48 1.03
C LEU A 658 -14.86 21.17 2.40
N PRO A 659 -15.32 20.49 3.45
CA PRO A 659 -15.20 21.01 4.80
C PRO A 659 -13.72 21.05 5.20
N LEU A 660 -13.33 22.08 5.95
CA LEU A 660 -11.97 22.28 6.44
C LEU A 660 -12.01 22.74 7.90
N CYS A 661 -11.40 21.95 8.79
CA CYS A 661 -11.04 22.42 10.13
C CYS A 661 -9.63 23.00 10.07
N VAL A 662 -9.51 24.33 10.13
CA VAL A 662 -8.21 24.99 10.27
C VAL A 662 -7.64 24.74 11.67
N ASP A 663 -6.31 24.71 11.81
CA ASP A 663 -5.64 24.49 13.11
C ASP A 663 -6.13 23.24 13.87
N HIS A 664 -6.45 22.17 13.14
CA HIS A 664 -6.90 20.91 13.76
C HIS A 664 -5.83 20.35 14.72
N PRO A 665 -6.18 19.85 15.93
CA PRO A 665 -5.22 19.41 16.94
C PRO A 665 -4.18 18.38 16.45
N THR A 666 -4.58 17.45 15.59
CA THR A 666 -3.69 16.42 15.03
C THR A 666 -2.55 16.97 14.17
N VAL A 667 -2.67 18.20 13.65
CA VAL A 667 -1.57 18.88 12.96
C VAL A 667 -0.43 19.20 13.92
N LYS A 668 -0.78 19.63 15.15
CA LYS A 668 0.19 19.90 16.20
C LYS A 668 0.86 18.60 16.67
N GLU A 669 0.07 17.56 16.91
CA GLU A 669 0.58 16.23 17.29
C GLU A 669 1.55 15.67 16.25
N ALA A 670 1.26 15.81 14.95
CA ALA A 670 2.16 15.38 13.89
C ALA A 670 3.50 16.16 13.88
N THR A 671 3.45 17.44 14.27
CA THR A 671 4.63 18.30 14.37
C THR A 671 5.46 17.97 15.61
N GLU A 672 4.80 17.74 16.76
CA GLU A 672 5.44 17.28 18.01
C GLU A 672 6.14 15.93 17.80
N ARG A 673 5.45 14.96 17.17
CA ARG A 673 6.04 13.66 16.81
C ARG A 673 7.28 13.81 15.94
N TYR A 674 7.28 14.73 14.98
CA TYR A 674 8.46 15.00 14.13
C TYR A 674 9.64 15.56 14.95
N MET A 675 9.36 16.48 15.86
CA MET A 675 10.38 17.09 16.73
C MET A 675 11.05 16.04 17.62
N GLU A 676 10.27 15.12 18.17
CA GLU A 676 10.76 14.06 19.06
C GLU A 676 11.55 12.98 18.32
N SER A 677 11.09 12.57 17.13
CA SER A 677 11.65 11.40 16.44
C SER A 677 12.69 11.71 15.37
N ILE A 678 12.66 12.92 14.77
CA ILE A 678 13.46 13.23 13.58
C ILE A 678 14.36 14.44 13.80
N ARG A 679 13.79 15.64 13.96
CA ARG A 679 14.55 16.89 14.05
C ARG A 679 13.87 17.88 15.01
N PRO A 680 14.49 18.17 16.17
CA PRO A 680 13.84 18.94 17.22
C PRO A 680 13.75 20.44 16.93
N THR A 681 14.61 20.99 16.06
CA THR A 681 14.66 22.43 15.76
C THR A 681 14.80 22.72 14.26
N ALA A 682 13.95 23.62 13.77
CA ALA A 682 13.95 24.13 12.40
C ALA A 682 13.18 25.46 12.35
N ALA A 683 13.36 26.27 11.30
CA ALA A 683 12.65 27.55 11.18
C ALA A 683 11.12 27.40 11.14
N TYR A 684 10.64 26.24 10.69
CA TYR A 684 9.23 25.88 10.60
C TYR A 684 8.64 25.21 11.86
N LEU A 685 9.41 25.11 12.94
CA LEU A 685 9.02 24.49 14.22
C LEU A 685 8.98 25.52 15.35
N PRO A 686 8.13 25.32 16.38
CA PRO A 686 7.18 24.22 16.56
C PRO A 686 5.84 24.41 15.83
N ASP A 687 5.66 25.52 15.10
CA ASP A 687 4.37 25.92 14.53
C ASP A 687 4.50 26.31 13.05
N ASN A 688 3.98 25.47 12.18
CA ASN A 688 4.04 25.63 10.73
C ASN A 688 3.29 26.88 10.24
N VAL A 689 2.15 27.22 10.84
CA VAL A 689 1.34 28.36 10.42
C VAL A 689 2.00 29.67 10.83
N GLU A 690 2.59 29.72 12.02
CA GLU A 690 3.38 30.89 12.46
C GLU A 690 4.64 31.07 11.61
N TYR A 691 5.28 29.96 11.20
CA TYR A 691 6.36 30.01 10.22
C TYR A 691 5.89 30.60 8.89
N LEU A 692 4.77 30.12 8.32
CA LEU A 692 4.24 30.64 7.07
C LEU A 692 3.91 32.14 7.16
N ARG A 693 3.41 32.60 8.31
CA ARG A 693 3.18 34.03 8.56
C ARG A 693 4.47 34.83 8.45
N LYS A 694 5.53 34.40 9.15
CA LYS A 694 6.86 35.05 9.14
C LYS A 694 7.48 34.99 7.75
N ASN A 695 7.52 33.80 7.14
CA ASN A 695 8.11 33.55 5.82
C ASN A 695 7.47 34.41 4.72
N ASN A 696 6.20 34.80 4.88
CA ASN A 696 5.46 35.59 3.89
C ASN A 696 5.24 37.07 4.27
N ALA A 697 5.87 37.54 5.37
CA ALA A 697 5.71 38.91 5.88
C ALA A 697 4.23 39.32 6.07
N LEU A 698 3.44 38.41 6.62
CA LEU A 698 2.01 38.60 6.91
C LEU A 698 1.79 39.15 8.33
N GLU A 699 0.69 39.87 8.52
CA GLU A 699 0.40 40.58 9.76
C GLU A 699 -0.04 39.63 10.87
N SER A 700 -0.90 38.66 10.56
CA SER A 700 -1.51 37.77 11.55
C SER A 700 -1.48 36.31 11.15
N ARG A 701 -1.57 35.41 12.13
CA ARG A 701 -1.78 33.97 11.91
C ARG A 701 -3.04 33.72 11.06
N ARG A 702 -4.09 34.51 11.28
CA ARG A 702 -5.36 34.37 10.59
C ARG A 702 -5.24 34.65 9.08
N ASP A 703 -4.35 35.54 8.66
CA ASP A 703 -4.08 35.79 7.23
C ASP A 703 -3.59 34.54 6.50
N VAL A 704 -2.82 33.69 7.20
CA VAL A 704 -2.35 32.40 6.67
C VAL A 704 -3.52 31.45 6.48
N LEU A 705 -4.37 31.27 7.49
CA LEU A 705 -5.51 30.35 7.44
C LEU A 705 -6.60 30.81 6.46
N ASP A 706 -6.85 32.12 6.40
CA ASP A 706 -7.78 32.74 5.46
C ASP A 706 -7.41 32.45 4.00
N SER A 707 -6.13 32.22 3.69
CA SER A 707 -5.72 31.86 2.34
C SER A 707 -6.34 30.54 1.87
N LEU A 708 -6.62 29.60 2.78
CA LEU A 708 -7.22 28.31 2.40
C LEU A 708 -8.64 28.49 1.88
N VAL A 709 -9.41 29.44 2.43
CA VAL A 709 -10.84 29.59 2.15
C VAL A 709 -11.18 30.77 1.23
N LYS A 710 -10.30 31.78 1.10
CA LYS A 710 -10.58 33.01 0.33
C LYS A 710 -10.20 32.95 -1.16
N THR A 711 -9.55 31.88 -1.60
CA THR A 711 -9.23 31.64 -3.03
C THR A 711 -9.73 30.25 -3.46
N PRO A 712 -10.19 30.10 -4.71
CA PRO A 712 -10.23 28.78 -5.33
C PRO A 712 -8.81 28.26 -5.56
N TRP A 713 -8.67 26.94 -5.45
CA TRP A 713 -7.43 26.20 -5.67
C TRP A 713 -7.55 25.34 -6.91
N LEU A 714 -6.72 25.57 -7.91
CA LEU A 714 -6.66 24.77 -9.14
C LEU A 714 -5.79 23.54 -8.91
N ALA A 715 -6.33 22.34 -9.05
CA ALA A 715 -5.56 21.09 -9.04
C ALA A 715 -4.67 21.01 -10.29
N VAL A 716 -3.39 21.28 -10.09
CA VAL A 716 -2.36 21.29 -11.13
C VAL A 716 -1.65 19.95 -11.26
N GLY A 717 -1.73 19.09 -10.26
CA GLY A 717 -1.30 17.69 -10.31
C GLY A 717 -2.13 16.83 -9.36
N VAL A 718 -2.21 15.53 -9.62
CA VAL A 718 -2.87 14.55 -8.75
C VAL A 718 -1.96 13.33 -8.66
N GLY A 719 -1.37 13.08 -7.50
CA GLY A 719 -0.31 12.08 -7.33
C GLY A 719 0.16 11.93 -5.89
N PHE A 720 1.49 11.94 -5.71
CA PHE A 720 2.22 11.63 -4.48
C PHE A 720 1.83 10.26 -3.93
N PHE A 721 0.89 10.21 -2.97
CA PHE A 721 0.26 8.97 -2.53
C PHE A 721 -1.24 9.05 -2.77
N VAL A 722 -1.76 8.04 -3.47
CA VAL A 722 -3.18 7.68 -3.59
C VAL A 722 -4.12 8.86 -3.89
N GLY A 723 -3.78 9.65 -4.90
CA GLY A 723 -4.64 10.70 -5.44
C GLY A 723 -4.53 12.05 -4.73
N SER A 724 -3.41 12.34 -4.07
CA SER A 724 -3.16 13.64 -3.44
C SER A 724 -3.20 14.76 -4.49
N PRO A 725 -4.12 15.74 -4.39
CA PRO A 725 -4.11 16.88 -5.28
C PRO A 725 -3.00 17.84 -4.85
N VAL A 726 -2.20 18.28 -5.81
CA VAL A 726 -1.31 19.44 -5.67
C VAL A 726 -1.96 20.61 -6.39
N MET A 727 -2.11 21.73 -5.70
CA MET A 727 -2.97 22.82 -6.13
C MET A 727 -2.28 24.18 -6.08
N PHE A 728 -2.64 25.04 -7.02
CA PHE A 728 -2.16 26.41 -7.11
C PHE A 728 -3.31 27.40 -6.90
N PRO A 729 -3.13 28.51 -6.16
CA PRO A 729 -4.19 29.48 -5.94
C PRO A 729 -4.47 30.30 -7.20
N LEU A 730 -5.74 30.55 -7.49
CA LEU A 730 -6.17 31.34 -8.66
C LEU A 730 -6.23 32.86 -8.42
N ASP A 731 -5.64 33.32 -7.32
CA ASP A 731 -5.53 34.74 -6.98
C ASP A 731 -4.09 35.05 -6.53
N PRO A 732 -3.40 36.01 -7.19
CA PRO A 732 -2.01 36.34 -6.91
C PRO A 732 -1.77 36.81 -5.47
N LYS A 733 -2.79 37.33 -4.76
CA LYS A 733 -2.68 37.75 -3.36
C LYS A 733 -2.37 36.57 -2.41
N TYR A 734 -2.72 35.36 -2.80
CA TYR A 734 -2.59 34.15 -1.97
C TYR A 734 -1.44 33.24 -2.43
N VAL A 735 -0.57 33.71 -3.33
CA VAL A 735 0.65 32.99 -3.74
C VAL A 735 1.70 33.14 -2.65
N PHE A 736 1.54 32.36 -1.60
CA PHE A 736 2.49 32.24 -0.50
C PHE A 736 3.62 31.28 -0.86
N THR A 737 4.73 31.37 -0.12
CA THR A 737 5.84 30.42 -0.22
C THR A 737 6.11 29.78 1.14
N GLY A 738 6.59 28.54 1.12
CA GLY A 738 7.05 27.84 2.32
C GLY A 738 8.09 26.78 1.96
N GLN A 739 9.13 26.65 2.76
CA GLN A 739 10.10 25.57 2.59
C GLN A 739 9.46 24.22 2.93
N LYS A 740 9.79 23.18 2.17
CA LYS A 740 9.43 21.79 2.50
C LYS A 740 10.32 21.28 3.64
N TYR A 741 9.80 20.40 4.50
CA TYR A 741 10.55 19.82 5.63
C TYR A 741 11.90 19.23 5.19
N ASN A 742 12.91 19.36 6.06
CA ASN A 742 14.27 18.90 5.84
C ASN A 742 14.85 18.22 7.11
N PRO A 743 14.88 16.87 7.18
CA PRO A 743 14.24 15.93 6.25
C PRO A 743 12.71 15.89 6.42
N ASN A 744 12.01 15.23 5.51
CA ASN A 744 10.55 15.10 5.52
C ASN A 744 10.02 14.29 6.74
N ARG A 745 8.74 14.47 7.08
CA ARG A 745 8.05 13.66 8.10
C ARG A 745 7.84 12.23 7.59
N THR A 746 7.88 11.27 8.50
CA THR A 746 7.51 9.87 8.26
C THR A 746 6.00 9.62 8.42
N TYR A 747 5.28 10.51 9.11
CA TYR A 747 3.84 10.40 9.34
C TYR A 747 3.15 11.77 9.22
N THR A 748 2.01 11.80 8.54
CA THR A 748 1.09 12.93 8.37
C THR A 748 -0.32 12.35 8.43
N PRO A 749 -1.24 12.87 9.25
CA PRO A 749 -2.60 12.35 9.36
C PRO A 749 -3.39 12.43 8.03
N SER A 750 -4.27 11.47 7.77
CA SER A 750 -5.21 11.52 6.64
C SER A 750 -6.06 12.78 6.68
N GLY A 751 -6.30 13.38 5.52
CA GLY A 751 -7.04 14.62 5.33
C GLY A 751 -6.24 15.88 5.65
N SER A 752 -4.97 15.79 6.06
CA SER A 752 -4.17 16.98 6.35
C SER A 752 -4.03 17.88 5.13
N VAL A 753 -4.15 19.19 5.33
CA VAL A 753 -3.94 20.21 4.30
C VAL A 753 -2.66 20.97 4.62
N GLY A 754 -1.75 21.07 3.66
CA GLY A 754 -0.47 21.75 3.86
C GLY A 754 0.07 22.47 2.64
N LEU A 755 1.01 23.37 2.86
CA LEU A 755 1.64 24.22 1.84
C LEU A 755 3.14 23.93 1.72
N GLY A 756 3.64 23.78 0.50
CA GLY A 756 5.03 23.50 0.20
C GLY A 756 5.43 24.16 -1.13
N GLY A 757 6.51 24.95 -1.12
CA GLY A 757 6.75 25.90 -2.18
C GLY A 757 5.57 26.89 -2.25
N SER A 758 5.00 27.05 -3.43
CA SER A 758 3.77 27.84 -3.66
C SER A 758 2.52 27.00 -3.91
N LEU A 759 2.59 25.70 -3.55
CA LEU A 759 1.55 24.72 -3.82
C LEU A 759 0.90 24.25 -2.52
N LEU A 760 -0.39 23.95 -2.59
CA LEU A 760 -1.18 23.35 -1.52
C LEU A 760 -1.44 21.89 -1.83
N ALA A 761 -1.42 21.01 -0.82
CA ALA A 761 -1.75 19.60 -0.97
C ALA A 761 -2.77 19.12 0.08
N ILE A 762 -3.55 18.11 -0.28
CA ILE A 762 -4.38 17.32 0.66
C ILE A 762 -3.78 15.91 0.74
N TYR A 763 -3.41 15.46 1.93
CA TYR A 763 -2.92 14.09 2.15
C TYR A 763 -4.11 13.13 2.26
N PRO A 764 -4.38 12.25 1.28
CA PRO A 764 -5.63 11.49 1.29
C PRO A 764 -5.66 10.44 2.40
N VAL A 765 -4.53 9.75 2.59
CA VAL A 765 -4.33 8.75 3.65
C VAL A 765 -3.25 9.22 4.61
N ALA A 766 -3.09 8.49 5.72
CA ALA A 766 -1.94 8.71 6.58
C ALA A 766 -0.66 8.30 5.82
N SER A 767 0.32 9.20 5.71
CA SER A 767 1.53 8.95 4.90
C SER A 767 2.70 9.83 5.33
N PRO A 768 3.93 9.56 4.85
CA PRO A 768 5.02 10.55 4.89
C PRO A 768 4.61 11.88 4.23
N GLY A 769 5.28 12.98 4.58
CA GLY A 769 4.93 14.30 4.02
C GLY A 769 5.96 15.39 4.29
N GLY A 770 6.09 16.33 3.36
CA GLY A 770 7.05 17.42 3.43
C GLY A 770 6.44 18.82 3.55
N TYR A 771 5.12 18.97 3.41
CA TYR A 771 4.47 20.28 3.35
C TYR A 771 4.17 20.81 4.76
N GLN A 772 4.14 22.14 4.92
CA GLN A 772 3.81 22.84 6.15
C GLN A 772 2.31 22.70 6.44
N LEU A 773 1.95 22.07 7.55
CA LEU A 773 0.56 21.71 7.84
C LEU A 773 -0.23 22.91 8.38
N MET A 774 -1.48 23.06 7.93
CA MET A 774 -2.33 24.23 8.23
C MET A 774 -3.74 23.85 8.72
N GLY A 775 -4.23 22.65 8.42
CA GLY A 775 -5.58 22.21 8.79
C GLY A 775 -5.88 20.79 8.32
N ARG A 776 -7.15 20.39 8.40
CA ARG A 776 -7.61 19.05 8.03
C ARG A 776 -8.97 19.07 7.32
N THR A 777 -9.07 18.32 6.23
CA THR A 777 -10.27 18.00 5.44
C THR A 777 -10.49 16.47 5.44
N LEU A 778 -11.39 15.94 4.62
CA LEU A 778 -11.66 14.49 4.54
C LEU A 778 -10.52 13.74 3.82
N GLY A 779 -10.44 12.42 4.02
CA GLY A 779 -9.39 11.58 3.43
C GLY A 779 -9.44 11.42 1.91
N THR A 780 -10.52 11.74 1.20
CA THR A 780 -10.56 11.81 -0.29
C THR A 780 -10.04 10.58 -1.08
N TRP A 781 -9.88 9.43 -0.43
CA TRP A 781 -9.52 8.13 -0.97
C TRP A 781 -10.50 7.09 -0.44
N ASP A 782 -10.96 6.21 -1.32
CA ASP A 782 -11.83 5.08 -0.98
C ASP A 782 -11.32 3.84 -1.71
N MET A 783 -10.65 2.96 -0.97
CA MET A 783 -9.88 1.84 -1.55
C MET A 783 -10.71 1.02 -2.53
N MET A 784 -11.92 0.62 -2.16
CA MET A 784 -12.78 -0.19 -3.03
C MET A 784 -13.67 0.64 -3.97
N GLY A 785 -13.63 1.97 -3.86
CA GLY A 785 -14.42 2.88 -4.68
C GLY A 785 -15.93 2.64 -4.61
N THR A 786 -16.45 2.30 -3.43
CA THR A 786 -17.86 2.01 -3.18
C THR A 786 -18.64 3.19 -2.61
N ARG A 787 -17.95 4.20 -2.07
CA ARG A 787 -18.55 5.39 -1.48
C ARG A 787 -18.97 6.40 -2.56
N PRO A 788 -19.97 7.26 -2.28
CA PRO A 788 -20.37 8.32 -3.21
C PRO A 788 -19.18 9.19 -3.63
N GLY A 789 -19.00 9.36 -4.95
CA GLY A 789 -17.90 10.14 -5.54
C GLY A 789 -16.74 9.30 -6.10
N PHE A 790 -16.67 8.02 -5.75
CA PHE A 790 -15.64 7.08 -6.19
C PHE A 790 -16.20 5.97 -7.08
N SER A 791 -15.31 5.19 -7.67
CA SER A 791 -15.63 3.95 -8.40
C SER A 791 -14.47 2.96 -8.28
N PRO A 792 -14.66 1.65 -8.46
CA PRO A 792 -13.57 0.67 -8.36
C PRO A 792 -12.36 0.98 -9.28
N SER A 793 -12.59 1.57 -10.45
CA SER A 793 -11.52 2.01 -11.38
C SER A 793 -10.95 3.39 -11.08
N ARG A 794 -11.47 4.08 -10.05
CA ARG A 794 -11.07 5.43 -9.63
C ARG A 794 -11.30 5.63 -8.12
N PRO A 795 -10.48 5.00 -7.27
CA PRO A 795 -10.54 5.14 -5.81
C PRO A 795 -10.08 6.51 -5.29
N TRP A 796 -9.62 7.40 -6.17
CA TRP A 796 -9.26 8.79 -5.85
C TRP A 796 -10.33 9.80 -6.32
N LEU A 797 -10.48 10.90 -5.58
CA LEU A 797 -11.55 11.89 -5.85
C LEU A 797 -11.21 12.84 -7.01
N PHE A 798 -9.98 13.36 -7.01
CA PHE A 798 -9.58 14.53 -7.79
C PHE A 798 -9.14 14.20 -9.22
N LYS A 799 -9.20 15.20 -10.10
CA LYS A 799 -8.70 15.19 -11.48
C LYS A 799 -7.84 16.45 -11.70
N HIS A 800 -6.92 16.35 -12.66
CA HIS A 800 -6.21 17.54 -13.16
C HIS A 800 -7.24 18.58 -13.64
N PHE A 801 -7.03 19.85 -13.27
CA PHE A 801 -7.91 21.00 -13.47
C PHE A 801 -9.21 21.04 -12.65
N ASP A 802 -9.41 20.17 -11.67
CA ASP A 802 -10.46 20.40 -10.68
C ASP A 802 -10.20 21.71 -9.90
N ILE A 803 -11.28 22.40 -9.53
CA ILE A 803 -11.25 23.55 -8.63
C ILE A 803 -11.69 23.11 -7.24
N VAL A 804 -10.85 23.30 -6.23
CA VAL A 804 -11.19 23.01 -4.84
C VAL A 804 -11.50 24.32 -4.11
N ARG A 805 -12.65 24.34 -3.42
CA ARG A 805 -13.02 25.41 -2.48
C ARG A 805 -13.22 24.82 -1.10
N PHE A 806 -12.50 25.36 -0.12
CA PHE A 806 -12.69 24.97 1.27
C PHE A 806 -13.77 25.82 1.93
N ARG A 807 -14.59 25.15 2.75
CA ARG A 807 -15.52 25.78 3.68
C ARG A 807 -15.04 25.50 5.09
N GLU A 808 -14.69 26.54 5.83
CA GLU A 808 -14.30 26.41 7.23
C GLU A 808 -15.46 25.84 8.07
N VAL A 809 -15.14 24.86 8.91
CA VAL A 809 -16.06 24.24 9.88
C VAL A 809 -15.39 24.15 11.25
N SER A 810 -16.19 24.05 12.32
CA SER A 810 -15.65 23.73 13.65
C SER A 810 -15.12 22.30 13.70
N LYS A 811 -14.37 21.97 14.76
CA LYS A 811 -13.91 20.60 15.00
C LYS A 811 -15.08 19.61 15.06
N GLU A 812 -16.17 19.96 15.74
CA GLU A 812 -17.36 19.10 15.85
C GLU A 812 -18.03 18.90 14.48
N GLY A 813 -18.09 19.95 13.66
CA GLY A 813 -18.61 19.87 12.29
C GLY A 813 -17.73 18.99 11.39
N PHE A 814 -16.41 19.07 11.56
CA PHE A 814 -15.46 18.19 10.91
C PHE A 814 -15.64 16.73 11.34
N ASP A 815 -15.67 16.46 12.65
CA ASP A 815 -15.86 15.10 13.21
C ASP A 815 -17.18 14.48 12.71
N GLN A 816 -18.24 15.28 12.55
CA GLN A 816 -19.51 14.82 11.98
C GLN A 816 -19.37 14.45 10.49
N ALA A 817 -18.68 15.27 9.70
CA ALA A 817 -18.42 15.00 8.28
C ALA A 817 -17.54 13.76 8.10
N GLU A 818 -16.50 13.60 8.93
CA GLU A 818 -15.61 12.44 8.92
C GLU A 818 -16.37 11.15 9.23
N ARG A 819 -17.18 11.11 10.31
CA ARG A 819 -18.04 9.95 10.62
C ARG A 819 -19.04 9.63 9.50
N ALA A 820 -19.57 10.65 8.82
CA ALA A 820 -20.47 10.44 7.68
C ALA A 820 -19.71 9.85 6.48
N PHE A 821 -18.46 10.29 6.25
CA PHE A 821 -17.60 9.80 5.19
C PHE A 821 -17.17 8.35 5.43
N GLU A 822 -16.75 8.02 6.64
CA GLU A 822 -16.40 6.65 7.06
C GLU A 822 -17.60 5.69 6.94
N ALA A 823 -18.80 6.16 7.28
CA ALA A 823 -20.03 5.38 7.14
C ALA A 823 -20.56 5.31 5.69
N GLY A 824 -19.88 5.89 4.70
CA GLY A 824 -20.33 5.93 3.30
C GLY A 824 -21.59 6.77 3.06
N ARG A 825 -21.92 7.69 3.97
CA ARG A 825 -23.11 8.56 3.92
C ARG A 825 -22.81 9.99 3.49
N PHE A 826 -21.54 10.39 3.43
CA PHE A 826 -21.13 11.71 2.96
C PHE A 826 -21.20 11.77 1.43
N VAL A 827 -21.80 12.83 0.90
CA VAL A 827 -21.88 13.09 -0.53
C VAL A 827 -21.09 14.36 -0.82
N PHE A 828 -20.08 14.26 -1.67
CA PHE A 828 -19.29 15.43 -2.08
C PHE A 828 -20.13 16.39 -2.93
N GLU A 829 -20.07 17.68 -2.60
CA GLU A 829 -20.62 18.74 -3.44
C GLU A 829 -19.68 18.96 -4.63
N ILE A 830 -20.06 18.42 -5.80
CA ILE A 830 -19.32 18.53 -7.05
C ILE A 830 -20.24 19.15 -8.11
N SER A 831 -19.79 20.22 -8.76
CA SER A 831 -20.54 20.88 -9.86
C SER A 831 -19.64 21.13 -11.06
N ASP A 832 -20.17 20.97 -12.26
CA ASP A 832 -19.46 21.31 -13.49
C ASP A 832 -19.39 22.83 -13.69
N GLY A 833 -18.30 23.30 -14.29
CA GLY A 833 -18.05 24.71 -14.57
C GLY A 833 -17.10 24.91 -15.74
N ILE A 834 -16.85 26.18 -16.06
CA ILE A 834 -15.89 26.59 -17.09
C ILE A 834 -14.92 27.58 -16.45
N LEU A 835 -13.62 27.28 -16.54
CA LEU A 835 -12.55 28.16 -16.12
C LEU A 835 -11.98 28.89 -17.34
N SER A 836 -12.02 30.23 -17.33
CA SER A 836 -11.27 31.04 -18.29
C SER A 836 -9.85 31.26 -17.76
N MET A 837 -8.87 30.66 -18.41
CA MET A 837 -7.47 30.84 -18.00
C MET A 837 -7.01 32.28 -18.24
N ASP A 838 -7.52 32.95 -19.28
CA ASP A 838 -7.17 34.33 -19.61
C ASP A 838 -7.54 35.31 -18.50
N GLU A 839 -8.71 35.15 -17.88
CA GLU A 839 -9.16 36.02 -16.79
C GLU A 839 -8.18 35.95 -15.60
N HIS A 840 -7.70 34.75 -15.28
CA HIS A 840 -6.73 34.55 -14.21
C HIS A 840 -5.33 35.02 -14.61
N ILE A 841 -4.87 34.70 -15.81
CA ILE A 841 -3.58 35.17 -16.34
C ILE A 841 -3.54 36.71 -16.32
N ALA A 842 -4.57 37.39 -16.83
CA ALA A 842 -4.66 38.85 -16.83
C ALA A 842 -4.65 39.43 -15.40
N LYS A 843 -5.29 38.74 -14.42
CA LYS A 843 -5.25 39.13 -13.01
C LYS A 843 -3.84 39.04 -12.43
N PHE A 844 -3.09 37.98 -12.76
CA PHE A 844 -1.68 37.84 -12.37
C PHE A 844 -0.80 38.91 -13.02
N ASP A 845 -0.96 39.18 -14.32
CA ASP A 845 -0.22 40.21 -15.05
C ASP A 845 -0.55 41.64 -14.55
N ALA A 846 -1.78 41.88 -14.13
CA ALA A 846 -2.15 43.15 -13.49
C ALA A 846 -1.50 43.30 -12.12
N ALA A 847 -1.43 42.22 -11.33
CA ALA A 847 -0.77 42.23 -10.03
C ALA A 847 0.74 42.50 -10.15
N THR A 848 1.43 41.87 -11.10
CA THR A 848 2.88 42.10 -11.30
C THR A 848 3.23 43.55 -11.66
N ARG A 849 2.28 44.30 -12.24
CA ARG A 849 2.41 45.74 -12.54
C ARG A 849 2.00 46.67 -11.38
N ASN A 850 1.35 46.14 -10.33
CA ASN A 850 0.88 46.93 -9.20
C ASN A 850 2.03 47.22 -8.21
N PRO A 851 2.37 48.50 -7.93
CA PRO A 851 3.47 48.85 -7.02
C PRO A 851 3.32 48.28 -5.60
N ALA A 852 2.09 48.22 -5.06
CA ALA A 852 1.85 47.68 -3.72
C ALA A 852 2.09 46.16 -3.67
N TYR A 853 1.72 45.44 -4.74
CA TYR A 853 2.00 44.02 -4.87
C TYR A 853 3.51 43.76 -5.00
N GLN A 854 4.21 44.53 -5.84
CA GLN A 854 5.67 44.44 -5.98
C GLN A 854 6.38 44.67 -4.64
N GLU A 855 5.94 45.66 -3.86
CA GLU A 855 6.51 45.95 -2.55
C GLU A 855 6.23 44.84 -1.54
N TRP A 856 5.02 44.28 -1.53
CA TRP A 856 4.72 43.09 -0.72
C TRP A 856 5.59 41.90 -1.12
N ARG A 857 5.76 41.62 -2.42
CA ARG A 857 6.62 40.53 -2.92
C ARG A 857 8.08 40.70 -2.52
N LYS A 858 8.60 41.94 -2.48
CA LYS A 858 9.94 42.22 -1.96
C LYS A 858 10.06 41.88 -0.47
N ARG A 859 9.08 42.29 0.35
CA ARG A 859 9.04 41.93 1.78
C ARG A 859 8.93 40.42 1.99
N GLN A 860 8.08 39.76 1.21
CA GLN A 860 7.93 38.30 1.20
C GLN A 860 9.27 37.62 0.89
N ALA A 861 9.96 38.04 -0.18
CA ALA A 861 11.25 37.47 -0.57
C ALA A 861 12.35 37.68 0.49
N ALA A 862 12.40 38.86 1.11
CA ALA A 862 13.33 39.15 2.19
C ALA A 862 13.08 38.27 3.42
N ALA A 863 11.81 38.12 3.82
CA ALA A 863 11.44 37.28 4.96
C ALA A 863 11.68 35.79 4.70
N ALA A 864 11.39 35.30 3.49
CA ALA A 864 11.67 33.93 3.09
C ALA A 864 13.17 33.62 3.10
N LYS A 865 14.01 34.58 2.69
CA LYS A 865 15.47 34.48 2.77
C LYS A 865 15.94 34.38 4.22
N GLU A 866 15.47 35.26 5.10
CA GLU A 866 15.79 35.24 6.53
C GLU A 866 15.43 33.90 7.19
N MET A 867 14.23 33.39 6.91
CA MET A 867 13.79 32.09 7.42
C MET A 867 14.61 30.93 6.86
N GLY A 868 15.03 30.99 5.60
CA GLY A 868 15.92 29.98 4.99
C GLY A 868 17.31 29.96 5.62
N GLU A 869 17.90 31.14 5.85
CA GLU A 869 19.19 31.28 6.56
C GLU A 869 19.10 30.77 8.00
N LEU A 870 17.98 31.04 8.69
CA LEU A 870 17.69 30.50 10.01
C LEU A 870 17.64 28.97 9.99
N ASP A 871 16.93 28.36 9.02
CA ASP A 871 16.84 26.89 8.93
C ASP A 871 18.21 26.25 8.66
N GLN A 872 19.01 26.82 7.76
CA GLN A 872 20.37 26.32 7.48
C GLN A 872 21.26 26.35 8.72
N ARG A 873 21.16 27.42 9.53
CA ARG A 873 21.88 27.53 10.80
C ARG A 873 21.43 26.48 11.79
N LEU A 874 20.13 26.36 12.03
CA LEU A 874 19.55 25.34 12.95
C LEU A 874 19.88 23.91 12.50
N PHE A 875 19.89 23.65 11.19
CA PHE A 875 20.27 22.35 10.64
C PHE A 875 21.74 22.03 10.91
N SER A 876 22.62 23.02 10.74
CA SER A 876 24.05 22.89 11.02
C SER A 876 24.33 22.66 12.50
N GLU A 877 23.62 23.36 13.39
CA GLU A 877 23.69 23.16 14.85
C GLU A 877 23.24 21.73 15.23
N TRP A 878 22.09 21.29 14.71
CA TRP A 878 21.57 19.95 14.95
C TRP A 878 22.50 18.84 14.43
N THR A 879 23.07 19.00 13.23
CA THR A 879 23.99 17.99 12.67
C THR A 879 25.27 17.88 13.52
N LYS A 880 25.80 19.02 13.98
CA LYS A 880 26.98 19.03 14.86
C LYS A 880 26.69 18.34 16.19
N ALA A 881 25.52 18.60 16.79
CA ALA A 881 25.10 17.93 18.02
C ALA A 881 24.98 16.40 17.83
N LYS A 882 24.32 15.95 16.75
CA LYS A 882 24.24 14.52 16.42
C LYS A 882 25.61 13.86 16.23
N ALA A 883 26.52 14.53 15.52
CA ALA A 883 27.87 14.01 15.32
C ALA A 883 28.65 13.89 16.64
N ALA A 884 28.50 14.86 17.55
CA ALA A 884 29.10 14.81 18.88
C ALA A 884 28.53 13.68 19.73
N GLU A 885 27.21 13.48 19.73
CA GLU A 885 26.55 12.36 20.43
C GLU A 885 27.03 11.01 19.90
N ALA A 886 27.09 10.83 18.58
CA ALA A 886 27.60 9.61 17.95
C ALA A 886 29.06 9.32 18.34
N SER A 887 29.91 10.36 18.40
CA SER A 887 31.30 10.19 18.85
C SER A 887 31.41 9.79 20.33
N SER A 888 30.57 10.34 21.20
CA SER A 888 30.55 9.98 22.63
C SER A 888 30.05 8.55 22.89
N GLN A 889 29.15 8.03 22.05
CA GLN A 889 28.66 6.66 22.15
C GLN A 889 29.70 5.63 21.65
N SER A 890 30.55 5.99 20.69
CA SER A 890 31.63 5.12 20.19
C SER A 890 32.80 4.93 21.17
N GLU A 891 32.98 5.82 22.15
CA GLU A 891 34.01 5.67 23.20
C GLU A 891 33.59 4.64 24.28
N ASP A 892 32.30 4.32 24.40
CA ASP A 892 31.74 3.36 25.37
C ASP A 892 31.58 1.93 24.79
N ASP A 893 31.95 1.72 23.52
CA ASP A 893 32.01 0.42 22.84
C ASP A 893 33.24 -0.43 23.26
N GLY A 894 34.13 0.13 24.10
CA GLY A 894 35.40 -0.46 24.50
C GLY A 894 35.39 -1.22 25.83
N ASP A 895 34.32 -1.93 26.18
CA ASP A 895 34.27 -2.69 27.45
C ASP A 895 34.13 -4.21 27.25
N ALA A 896 34.97 -4.95 27.97
CA ALA A 896 35.51 -6.26 27.63
C ALA A 896 34.51 -7.43 27.54
N ALA A 897 34.75 -8.33 26.58
CA ALA A 897 34.14 -9.65 26.50
C ALA A 897 34.43 -10.48 27.77
N LEU A 898 33.39 -10.78 28.54
CA LEU A 898 33.40 -11.85 29.54
C LEU A 898 33.25 -13.18 28.80
N ALA A 899 34.27 -14.04 28.87
CA ALA A 899 34.41 -15.26 28.07
C ALA A 899 33.35 -16.37 28.31
N ASP A 900 32.36 -16.16 29.17
CA ASP A 900 31.30 -17.12 29.51
C ASP A 900 29.87 -16.50 29.57
N ALA A 901 29.68 -15.28 29.05
CA ALA A 901 28.38 -14.59 29.08
C ALA A 901 27.59 -14.83 27.79
N LEU A 902 26.30 -15.16 27.90
CA LEU A 902 25.37 -15.22 26.77
C LEU A 902 24.86 -13.80 26.47
N THR A 903 24.84 -13.41 25.21
CA THR A 903 24.34 -12.11 24.77
C THR A 903 23.05 -12.28 24.00
N VAL A 904 22.08 -11.41 24.25
CA VAL A 904 20.97 -11.18 23.32
C VAL A 904 21.34 -9.98 22.46
N GLU A 905 21.59 -10.25 21.19
CA GLU A 905 22.17 -9.31 20.25
C GLU A 905 21.12 -8.72 19.32
N SER A 906 21.41 -7.54 18.79
CA SER A 906 20.59 -6.97 17.72
C SER A 906 20.74 -7.81 16.46
N PRO A 907 19.63 -8.28 15.84
CA PRO A 907 19.70 -9.03 14.59
C PRO A 907 20.08 -8.14 13.39
N MET A 908 20.01 -6.81 13.54
CA MET A 908 20.24 -5.86 12.44
C MET A 908 20.71 -4.48 12.90
N GLY A 909 21.04 -3.62 11.95
CA GLY A 909 21.20 -2.18 12.20
C GLY A 909 19.87 -1.54 12.59
N ALA A 910 19.76 -0.96 13.79
CA ALA A 910 18.51 -0.39 14.29
C ALA A 910 18.74 0.64 15.41
N ASN A 911 17.70 1.39 15.78
CA ASN A 911 17.65 2.12 17.04
C ASN A 911 17.02 1.23 18.11
N VAL A 912 17.57 1.18 19.33
CA VAL A 912 16.91 0.53 20.48
C VAL A 912 15.75 1.41 20.91
N TRP A 913 14.51 0.95 20.76
CA TRP A 913 13.34 1.72 21.17
C TRP A 913 12.95 1.43 22.63
N LYS A 914 12.93 0.14 23.00
CA LYS A 914 12.61 -0.31 24.36
C LYS A 914 13.45 -1.51 24.74
N VAL A 915 13.78 -1.63 26.01
CA VAL A 915 14.25 -2.88 26.62
C VAL A 915 13.17 -3.30 27.62
N LEU A 916 12.69 -4.54 27.50
CA LEU A 916 11.51 -5.06 28.20
C LEU A 916 11.86 -5.98 29.37
N VAL A 917 13.15 -6.15 29.65
CA VAL A 917 13.67 -6.97 30.75
C VAL A 917 14.61 -6.14 31.61
N GLU A 918 14.69 -6.48 32.89
CA GLU A 918 15.56 -5.84 33.87
C GLU A 918 16.71 -6.76 34.31
N VAL A 919 17.74 -6.19 34.93
CA VAL A 919 18.83 -6.99 35.52
C VAL A 919 18.27 -7.83 36.66
N GLY A 920 18.47 -9.14 36.60
CA GLY A 920 17.94 -10.13 37.54
C GLY A 920 16.81 -10.99 36.97
N ASP A 921 16.21 -10.62 35.85
CA ASP A 921 15.14 -11.39 35.22
C ASP A 921 15.66 -12.71 34.65
N VAL A 922 14.87 -13.78 34.77
CA VAL A 922 15.13 -15.07 34.10
C VAL A 922 14.46 -15.07 32.74
N LEU A 923 15.22 -15.32 31.68
CA LEU A 923 14.72 -15.29 30.32
C LEU A 923 13.91 -16.54 29.99
N GLU A 924 12.68 -16.37 29.52
CA GLU A 924 11.84 -17.46 29.02
C GLU A 924 12.13 -17.73 27.53
N ARG A 925 11.68 -18.88 27.02
CA ARG A 925 11.84 -19.27 25.60
C ARG A 925 10.97 -18.37 24.71
N LYS A 926 11.53 -17.81 23.63
CA LYS A 926 10.84 -16.89 22.70
C LYS A 926 10.24 -15.63 23.36
N GLN A 927 10.72 -15.25 24.54
CA GLN A 927 10.36 -14.00 25.21
C GLN A 927 10.89 -12.80 24.42
N THR A 928 10.09 -11.74 24.29
CA THR A 928 10.60 -10.47 23.75
C THR A 928 11.39 -9.72 24.80
N VAL A 929 12.68 -9.49 24.57
CA VAL A 929 13.57 -8.80 25.52
C VAL A 929 13.78 -7.33 25.20
N ALA A 930 13.66 -6.96 23.93
CA ALA A 930 13.81 -5.58 23.47
C ALA A 930 12.95 -5.35 22.23
N ILE A 931 12.61 -4.09 21.99
CA ILE A 931 11.99 -3.63 20.75
C ILE A 931 12.96 -2.64 20.10
N LEU A 932 13.31 -2.93 18.85
CA LEU A 932 14.12 -2.06 18.01
C LEU A 932 13.23 -1.32 17.03
N GLU A 933 13.69 -0.17 16.55
CA GLU A 933 13.12 0.56 15.43
C GLU A 933 14.12 0.54 14.27
N ALA A 934 13.76 -0.14 13.18
CA ALA A 934 14.46 -0.07 11.91
C ALA A 934 13.48 -0.26 10.77
N MET A 935 13.81 0.24 9.58
CA MET A 935 12.93 0.17 8.42
C MET A 935 11.52 0.78 8.67
N LYS A 936 11.43 1.74 9.60
CA LYS A 936 10.18 2.33 10.12
C LYS A 936 9.22 1.33 10.76
N MET A 937 9.72 0.19 11.23
CA MET A 937 8.98 -0.87 11.88
C MET A 937 9.53 -1.15 13.27
N GLU A 938 8.65 -1.60 14.16
CA GLU A 938 9.04 -2.20 15.43
C GLU A 938 9.50 -3.65 15.21
N ILE A 939 10.69 -3.97 15.69
CA ILE A 939 11.30 -5.29 15.58
C ILE A 939 11.51 -5.85 16.98
N LYS A 940 10.81 -6.95 17.28
CA LYS A 940 10.93 -7.66 18.55
C LYS A 940 12.19 -8.50 18.53
N VAL A 941 13.09 -8.28 19.49
CA VAL A 941 14.24 -9.15 19.73
C VAL A 941 13.80 -10.24 20.69
N LEU A 942 13.83 -11.49 20.20
CA LEU A 942 13.37 -12.65 20.95
C LEU A 942 14.56 -13.43 21.53
N THR A 943 14.34 -14.07 22.68
CA THR A 943 15.27 -15.07 23.21
C THR A 943 15.28 -16.34 22.37
N SER A 944 16.49 -16.84 22.10
CA SER A 944 16.76 -18.15 21.52
C SER A 944 16.68 -19.26 22.57
N ASP A 945 16.62 -20.51 22.10
CA ASP A 945 16.62 -21.70 22.96
C ASP A 945 17.89 -21.81 23.82
N ALA A 946 19.02 -21.26 23.35
CA ALA A 946 20.27 -21.24 24.11
C ALA A 946 20.24 -20.28 25.30
N GLN A 947 19.40 -19.24 25.24
CA GLN A 947 19.27 -18.18 26.25
C GLN A 947 18.13 -18.44 27.25
N ALA A 948 17.23 -19.37 26.94
CA ALA A 948 16.15 -19.74 27.86
C ALA A 948 16.71 -20.29 29.19
N GLY A 949 16.22 -19.76 30.30
CA GLY A 949 16.67 -20.05 31.66
C GLY A 949 17.90 -19.26 32.12
N ALA A 950 18.49 -18.41 31.27
CA ALA A 950 19.59 -17.53 31.68
C ALA A 950 19.07 -16.28 32.42
N VAL A 951 19.83 -15.79 33.40
CA VAL A 951 19.53 -14.58 34.17
C VAL A 951 20.19 -13.37 33.53
N VAL A 952 19.45 -12.28 33.36
CA VAL A 952 19.97 -11.01 32.84
C VAL A 952 20.93 -10.40 33.85
N THR A 953 22.18 -10.15 33.44
CA THR A 953 23.23 -9.57 34.30
C THR A 953 23.56 -8.12 33.96
N LYS A 954 23.31 -7.68 32.71
CA LYS A 954 23.54 -6.29 32.27
C LYS A 954 22.64 -5.92 31.09
N ILE A 955 22.12 -4.70 31.08
CA ILE A 955 21.56 -4.06 29.87
C ILE A 955 22.71 -3.31 29.20
N ALA A 956 23.17 -3.81 28.05
CA ALA A 956 24.34 -3.27 27.36
C ALA A 956 23.99 -2.03 26.52
N ARG A 957 22.75 -1.93 25.99
CA ARG A 957 22.30 -0.79 25.18
C ARG A 957 20.94 -0.30 25.67
N THR A 958 20.81 1.01 25.83
CA THR A 958 19.61 1.66 26.39
C THR A 958 18.72 2.20 25.28
N PRO A 959 17.43 2.48 25.56
CA PRO A 959 16.56 3.18 24.62
C PRO A 959 17.21 4.45 24.05
N GLY A 960 17.22 4.60 22.73
CA GLY A 960 17.87 5.68 21.99
C GLY A 960 19.25 5.32 21.41
N SER A 961 19.89 4.23 21.84
CA SER A 961 21.15 3.77 21.26
C SER A 961 20.97 3.25 19.83
N VAL A 962 21.91 3.53 18.93
CA VAL A 962 22.00 2.88 17.61
C VAL A 962 22.81 1.60 17.77
N VAL A 963 22.33 0.49 17.22
CA VAL A 963 22.96 -0.83 17.29
C VAL A 963 23.17 -1.39 15.89
N ASN A 964 24.24 -2.16 15.71
CA ASN A 964 24.53 -2.89 14.48
C ASN A 964 24.15 -4.38 14.64
N PRO A 965 24.05 -5.15 13.54
CA PRO A 965 23.87 -6.60 13.65
C PRO A 965 24.98 -7.20 14.52
N GLY A 966 24.62 -8.04 15.49
CA GLY A 966 25.55 -8.66 16.45
C GLY A 966 25.92 -7.78 17.64
N THR A 967 25.47 -6.52 17.72
CA THR A 967 25.70 -5.69 18.91
C THR A 967 24.92 -6.25 20.10
N PRO A 968 25.54 -6.57 21.24
CA PRO A 968 24.83 -7.01 22.44
C PRO A 968 23.88 -5.92 22.96
N ILE A 969 22.61 -6.27 23.16
CA ILE A 969 21.60 -5.41 23.79
C ILE A 969 21.47 -5.78 25.27
N VAL A 970 21.42 -7.07 25.55
CA VAL A 970 21.30 -7.65 26.90
C VAL A 970 22.39 -8.69 27.08
N VAL A 971 23.03 -8.71 28.24
CA VAL A 971 23.98 -9.76 28.65
C VAL A 971 23.31 -10.59 29.74
N CYS A 972 23.42 -11.90 29.63
CA CYS A 972 22.82 -12.87 30.52
C CYS A 972 23.78 -14.03 30.80
N GLN A 973 23.51 -14.78 31.87
CA GLN A 973 24.35 -15.90 32.30
C GLN A 973 23.46 -17.07 32.71
N LYS A 974 23.83 -18.29 32.30
CA LYS A 974 23.15 -19.51 32.77
C LYS A 974 23.44 -19.70 34.26
N VAL A 975 22.38 -19.97 35.03
CA VAL A 975 22.45 -20.34 36.45
C VAL A 975 22.67 -21.84 36.58
#